data_AF-A0A7S2Y997-F1
#
_entry.id   AF-A0A7S2Y997-F1
#
_cell.length_a   1.000
_cell.length_b   1.000
_cell.length_c   1.000
_cell.angle_alpha   90.00
_cell.angle_beta   90.00
_cell.angle_gamma   90.00
#
_symmetry.space_group_name_H-M   'P 1'
#
loop_
_entity.id
_entity.type
_entity.pdbx_description
1 polymer ?
#
loop_
_entity_poly.entity_id
_entity_poly.type
_entity_poly.pdbx_seq_one_letter_code
_entity_poly.pdbx_strand_id
1 'polypeptide(L)'
;MSSFDVFDPNKGRIMVDEVIATLNNIGSILHVPGGKDVLVAGQAAMEDAVQATQSTSYLLFLVGQPIARSMAWLIYWLALFIWKFIVVEGIYNHGLSQAKEIMVRYWAWQSSLTKEQLLIEACVFLAIAGLYRLHLFLKRHKYLHKFSVWFDVQKRQWTKAYYKAVKRIARTSIYLAAMTSHIIFTTCAAGVWFLFPGFVGLLAKPNFISLFSFWFPLLCTVTSLFEFEDEQRATQEYPQTEIEEKNINSSRRRTAGKEKKTKRRQTLVGRLRRGSTDNAHAPMIPSSEKSLKDELDDWKRFWMVRGSIEASKCLLAWVTPSWFTATLLNLEMFFYIWIYALPFIQPQSIAGQGLPEGRPLRVICSYLGPYSRRSAEAISGVIPVEFWQNKVVAFARQLLSALVLVRVVKQPTSDVLVHMLEEGRGLVIPFLTLMTPGFLTRYGVVYVQHFLSIAKSSNGETTLWLRYWVLHALVDGTLYHFSSILWWIPFSTHAIFVLWCYLSLPRTITHWYDVVETEFKHFGLLPGEHDGTFEQTKTARFLGWVWDILPKAADAEEEKADPPSEEVPIDQTTGDNGNVNSEENDQVSEMLDSPFKDRAIVAADTNTTADIDEDDDDDSYNPSADGLDTPSSPESETIAAKENKSSVGASDNKENNSKKKKKKTADDEVERPMTRARRRTTAVSEKAKRSSPIVVNPERRRTSTRK
;
A
#
# COMPACT_ATOMS: atom_id res chain seq x y z
N MET A 1 -40.13 36.05 -22.60
CA MET A 1 -40.68 36.12 -21.22
C MET A 1 -39.56 36.61 -20.31
N SER A 2 -39.88 37.48 -19.35
CA SER A 2 -38.88 38.26 -18.58
C SER A 2 -39.09 38.10 -17.08
N SER A 3 -38.23 37.31 -16.43
CA SER A 3 -38.03 37.27 -14.98
C SER A 3 -36.83 36.37 -14.68
N PHE A 4 -35.67 36.98 -14.46
CA PHE A 4 -34.57 36.36 -13.71
C PHE A 4 -34.43 37.19 -12.44
N ASP A 5 -34.86 36.64 -11.31
CA ASP A 5 -34.83 37.36 -10.05
C ASP A 5 -33.41 37.66 -9.59
N VAL A 6 -33.22 38.86 -9.06
CA VAL A 6 -31.91 39.36 -8.61
C VAL A 6 -31.48 38.59 -7.36
N PHE A 7 -30.26 38.05 -7.39
CA PHE A 7 -29.60 37.50 -6.21
C PHE A 7 -29.43 38.61 -5.15
N ASP A 8 -30.21 38.56 -4.07
CA ASP A 8 -30.09 39.51 -2.95
C ASP A 8 -28.75 39.33 -2.21
N PRO A 9 -27.81 40.30 -2.28
CA PRO A 9 -26.49 40.17 -1.67
C PRO A 9 -26.55 40.16 -0.13
N ASN A 10 -27.64 40.63 0.49
CA ASN A 10 -27.79 40.63 1.94
C ASN A 10 -27.90 39.22 2.51
N LYS A 11 -28.47 38.28 1.74
CA LYS A 11 -28.65 36.87 2.15
C LYS A 11 -27.31 36.16 2.38
N GLY A 12 -26.25 36.57 1.68
CA GLY A 12 -24.89 36.08 1.89
C GLY A 12 -24.25 36.56 3.20
N ARG A 13 -24.53 37.81 3.63
CA ARG A 13 -24.01 38.32 4.92
C ARG A 13 -24.61 37.59 6.11
N ILE A 14 -25.94 37.41 6.12
CA ILE A 14 -26.65 36.73 7.20
C ILE A 14 -26.04 35.34 7.48
N MET A 15 -25.72 34.58 6.42
CA MET A 15 -25.12 33.24 6.55
C MET A 15 -23.67 33.27 7.07
N VAL A 16 -22.88 34.31 6.73
CA VAL A 16 -21.53 34.50 7.27
C VAL A 16 -21.58 34.91 8.75
N ASP A 17 -22.49 35.82 9.12
CA ASP A 17 -22.66 36.28 10.50
C ASP A 17 -23.20 35.15 11.40
N GLU A 18 -24.08 34.28 10.88
CA GLU A 18 -24.57 33.08 11.58
C GLU A 18 -23.49 31.99 11.74
N VAL A 19 -22.60 31.82 10.75
CA VAL A 19 -21.41 30.96 10.86
C VAL A 19 -20.41 31.52 11.89
N ILE A 20 -20.21 32.84 11.94
CA ILE A 20 -19.36 33.48 12.96
C ILE A 20 -20.00 33.34 14.36
N ALA A 21 -21.31 33.50 14.48
CA ALA A 21 -22.03 33.30 15.75
C ALA A 21 -21.95 31.85 16.26
N THR A 22 -22.11 30.86 15.37
CA THR A 22 -21.97 29.44 15.75
C THR A 22 -20.52 29.06 16.08
N LEU A 23 -19.51 29.58 15.36
CA LEU A 23 -18.11 29.40 15.72
C LEU A 23 -17.77 29.98 17.11
N ASN A 24 -18.29 31.16 17.44
CA ASN A 24 -18.12 31.75 18.78
C ASN A 24 -18.79 30.91 19.88
N ASN A 25 -19.98 30.36 19.63
CA ASN A 25 -20.65 29.42 20.56
C ASN A 25 -19.92 28.08 20.70
N ILE A 26 -19.27 27.58 19.66
CA ILE A 26 -18.43 26.38 19.74
C ILE A 26 -17.15 26.66 20.56
N GLY A 27 -16.59 27.87 20.47
CA GLY A 27 -15.43 28.30 21.27
C GLY A 27 -15.70 28.30 22.77
N SER A 28 -16.86 28.83 23.21
CA SER A 28 -17.22 28.88 24.64
C SER A 28 -17.40 27.49 25.26
N ILE A 29 -18.02 26.56 24.53
CA ILE A 29 -18.18 25.15 24.91
C ILE A 29 -16.82 24.44 25.08
N LEU A 30 -15.83 24.78 24.26
CA LEU A 30 -14.51 24.15 24.25
C LEU A 30 -13.49 24.73 25.26
N HIS A 31 -13.83 25.83 25.94
CA HIS A 31 -12.90 26.54 26.86
C HIS A 31 -11.54 26.90 26.23
N VAL A 32 -11.50 27.07 24.91
CA VAL A 32 -10.33 27.60 24.21
C VAL A 32 -10.39 29.12 24.33
N PRO A 33 -9.38 29.80 24.93
CA PRO A 33 -9.35 31.25 25.02
C PRO A 33 -9.40 31.84 23.60
N GLY A 34 -10.24 32.84 23.39
CA GLY A 34 -10.40 33.48 22.10
C GLY A 34 -9.11 34.16 21.63
N GLY A 35 -8.98 34.42 20.33
CA GLY A 35 -7.79 35.11 19.80
C GLY A 35 -7.52 36.47 20.47
N LYS A 36 -8.57 37.14 20.98
CA LYS A 36 -8.45 38.35 21.82
C LYS A 36 -7.89 38.04 23.21
N ASP A 37 -8.35 36.99 23.87
CA ASP A 37 -7.88 36.60 25.21
C ASP A 37 -6.41 36.15 25.17
N VAL A 38 -6.00 35.46 24.09
CA VAL A 38 -4.60 35.09 23.83
C VAL A 38 -3.74 36.33 23.56
N LEU A 39 -4.25 37.33 22.84
CA LEU A 39 -3.56 38.61 22.66
C LEU A 39 -3.44 39.41 23.96
N VAL A 40 -4.51 39.49 24.75
CA VAL A 40 -4.52 40.19 26.06
C VAL A 40 -3.58 39.50 27.05
N ALA A 41 -3.61 38.17 27.15
CA ALA A 41 -2.68 37.41 27.98
C ALA A 41 -1.22 37.52 27.49
N GLY A 42 -1.00 37.57 26.17
CA GLY A 42 0.31 37.81 25.57
C GLY A 42 0.85 39.21 25.85
N GLN A 43 0.00 40.23 25.78
CA GLN A 43 0.35 41.62 26.12
C GLN A 43 0.65 41.75 27.62
N ALA A 44 -0.23 41.24 28.50
CA ALA A 44 -0.02 41.26 29.94
C ALA A 44 1.29 40.54 30.34
N ALA A 45 1.57 39.37 29.75
CA ALA A 45 2.83 38.65 29.99
C ALA A 45 4.07 39.41 29.46
N MET A 46 3.93 40.25 28.42
CA MET A 46 5.00 41.11 27.93
C MET A 46 5.22 42.34 28.82
N GLU A 47 4.14 42.94 29.33
CA GLU A 47 4.19 44.04 30.30
C GLU A 47 4.78 43.57 31.64
N ASP A 48 4.37 42.41 32.15
CA ASP A 48 4.98 41.73 33.31
C ASP A 48 6.47 41.45 33.07
N ALA A 49 6.85 40.98 31.88
CA ALA A 49 8.26 40.74 31.55
C ALA A 49 9.09 42.03 31.50
N VAL A 50 8.52 43.13 31.02
CA VAL A 50 9.16 44.46 31.05
C VAL A 50 9.29 44.96 32.49
N GLN A 51 8.25 44.86 33.32
CA GLN A 51 8.30 45.24 34.73
C GLN A 51 9.26 44.36 35.54
N ALA A 52 9.33 43.05 35.26
CA ALA A 52 10.31 42.14 35.84
C ALA A 52 11.75 42.51 35.43
N THR A 53 11.96 42.92 34.18
CA THR A 53 13.28 43.36 33.69
C THR A 53 13.69 44.70 34.30
N GLN A 54 12.76 45.66 34.42
CA GLN A 54 13.01 46.95 35.07
C GLN A 54 13.25 46.80 36.58
N SER A 55 12.43 46.05 37.30
CA SER A 55 12.66 45.78 38.73
C SER A 55 13.97 45.01 38.97
N THR A 56 14.34 44.09 38.07
CA THR A 56 15.65 43.43 38.10
C THR A 56 16.80 44.42 37.86
N SER A 57 16.69 45.38 36.92
CA SER A 57 17.74 46.36 36.66
C SER A 57 17.85 47.41 37.77
N TYR A 58 16.73 47.85 38.36
CA TYR A 58 16.73 48.68 39.57
C TYR A 58 17.34 47.94 40.78
N LEU A 59 17.06 46.64 40.97
CA LEU A 59 17.72 45.81 41.98
C LEU A 59 19.23 45.73 41.73
N LEU A 60 19.65 45.49 40.48
CA LEU A 60 21.06 45.43 40.10
C LEU A 60 21.77 46.78 40.29
N PHE A 61 21.08 47.90 40.09
CA PHE A 61 21.60 49.24 40.38
C PHE A 61 21.69 49.51 41.89
N LEU A 62 20.63 49.21 42.65
CA LEU A 62 20.57 49.41 44.11
C LEU A 62 21.54 48.53 44.89
N VAL A 63 21.82 47.31 44.41
CA VAL A 63 22.82 46.41 45.00
C VAL A 63 24.21 46.70 44.42
N GLY A 64 24.32 47.01 43.14
CA GLY A 64 25.59 47.28 42.45
C GLY A 64 26.23 48.61 42.86
N GLN A 65 25.47 49.68 43.07
CA GLN A 65 26.01 50.99 43.45
C GLN A 65 26.76 51.01 44.80
N PRO A 66 26.24 50.45 45.92
CA PRO A 66 27.00 50.36 47.16
C PRO A 66 28.21 49.43 47.03
N ILE A 67 28.10 48.30 46.31
CA ILE A 67 29.24 47.40 46.08
C ILE A 67 30.33 48.09 45.25
N ALA A 68 29.97 48.82 44.20
CA ALA A 68 30.92 49.57 43.37
C ALA A 68 31.57 50.72 44.14
N ARG A 69 30.82 51.44 44.99
CA ARG A 69 31.36 52.47 45.88
C ARG A 69 32.28 51.89 46.95
N SER A 70 31.92 50.77 47.59
CA SER A 70 32.79 50.12 48.57
C SER A 70 34.03 49.50 47.93
N MET A 71 33.92 48.93 46.72
CA MET A 71 35.08 48.50 45.92
C MET A 71 35.99 49.67 45.58
N ALA A 72 35.46 50.79 45.09
CA ALA A 72 36.25 51.97 44.76
C ALA A 72 36.93 52.56 46.01
N TRP A 73 36.23 52.62 47.14
CA TRP A 73 36.79 53.09 48.42
C TRP A 73 37.84 52.15 48.98
N LEU A 74 37.64 50.83 48.86
CA LEU A 74 38.61 49.81 49.23
C LEU A 74 39.84 49.85 48.33
N ILE A 75 39.68 49.99 47.00
CA ILE A 75 40.79 50.15 46.05
C ILE A 75 41.56 51.45 46.34
N TYR A 76 40.88 52.55 46.64
CA TYR A 76 41.50 53.81 47.05
C TYR A 76 42.30 53.66 48.36
N TRP A 77 41.74 52.98 49.37
CA TRP A 77 42.45 52.64 50.60
C TRP A 77 43.65 51.72 50.38
N LEU A 78 43.52 50.72 49.49
CA LEU A 78 44.57 49.77 49.18
C LEU A 78 45.69 50.44 48.37
N ALA A 79 45.37 51.40 47.49
CA ALA A 79 46.32 52.26 46.81
C ALA A 79 47.04 53.21 47.78
N LEU A 80 46.33 53.85 48.72
CA LEU A 80 46.94 54.65 49.78
C LEU A 80 47.83 53.80 50.71
N PHE A 81 47.41 52.58 51.03
CA PHE A 81 48.17 51.64 51.83
C PHE A 81 49.46 51.19 51.12
N ILE A 82 49.37 50.81 49.83
CA ILE A 82 50.54 50.50 49.00
C ILE A 82 51.47 51.72 48.92
N TRP A 83 50.95 52.91 48.60
CA TRP A 83 51.74 54.12 48.50
C TRP A 83 52.48 54.42 49.80
N LYS A 84 51.78 54.43 50.94
CA LYS A 84 52.40 54.77 52.22
C LYS A 84 53.36 53.68 52.74
N PHE A 85 52.92 52.43 52.79
CA PHE A 85 53.66 51.37 53.51
C PHE A 85 54.58 50.53 52.61
N ILE A 86 54.35 50.49 51.30
CA ILE A 86 55.23 49.78 50.35
C ILE A 86 56.23 50.74 49.69
N VAL A 87 55.76 51.92 49.24
CA VAL A 87 56.62 52.86 48.48
C VAL A 87 57.40 53.81 49.39
N VAL A 88 56.79 54.35 50.46
CA VAL A 88 57.45 55.36 51.32
C VAL A 88 58.20 54.75 52.51
N GLU A 89 57.64 53.75 53.21
CA GLU A 89 58.22 53.24 54.48
C GLU A 89 58.99 51.91 54.38
N GLY A 90 58.80 51.11 53.33
CA GLY A 90 59.56 49.87 53.06
C GLY A 90 59.16 48.67 53.93
N ILE A 91 58.61 47.62 53.31
CA ILE A 91 57.91 46.50 53.97
C ILE A 91 58.71 45.79 55.09
N TYR A 92 60.02 45.63 54.95
CA TYR A 92 60.69 44.40 55.42
C TYR A 92 60.85 44.20 56.93
N ASN A 93 60.68 45.24 57.78
CA ASN A 93 60.96 45.14 59.22
C ASN A 93 59.78 45.42 60.18
N HIS A 94 58.61 45.86 59.70
CA HIS A 94 57.54 46.38 60.58
C HIS A 94 56.11 45.84 60.38
N GLY A 95 55.90 44.80 59.56
CA GLY A 95 54.56 44.23 59.34
C GLY A 95 53.80 43.82 60.62
N LEU A 96 54.49 43.37 61.67
CA LEU A 96 53.87 42.97 62.95
C LEU A 96 53.49 44.14 63.86
N SER A 97 54.29 45.23 63.88
CA SER A 97 53.92 46.47 64.59
C SER A 97 52.82 47.22 63.84
N GLN A 98 52.87 47.26 62.51
CA GLN A 98 51.82 47.83 61.67
C GLN A 98 50.50 47.06 61.80
N ALA A 99 50.51 45.72 61.84
CA ALA A 99 49.30 44.94 62.11
C ALA A 99 48.68 45.26 63.49
N LYS A 100 49.52 45.45 64.52
CA LYS A 100 49.07 45.90 65.85
C LYS A 100 48.52 47.32 65.82
N GLU A 101 49.15 48.24 65.09
CA GLU A 101 48.68 49.62 64.96
C GLU A 101 47.37 49.71 64.16
N ILE A 102 47.21 48.91 63.10
CA ILE A 102 45.96 48.78 62.34
C ILE A 102 44.85 48.21 63.24
N MET A 103 45.14 47.20 64.07
CA MET A 103 44.20 46.71 65.09
C MET A 103 43.81 47.81 66.09
N VAL A 104 44.75 48.61 66.59
CA VAL A 104 44.46 49.71 67.53
C VAL A 104 43.67 50.83 66.85
N ARG A 105 44.01 51.19 65.59
CA ARG A 105 43.27 52.19 64.80
C ARG A 105 41.86 51.71 64.43
N TYR A 106 41.70 50.42 64.10
CA TYR A 106 40.39 49.81 63.84
C TYR A 106 39.54 49.72 65.11
N TRP A 107 40.15 49.40 66.26
CA TRP A 107 39.49 49.44 67.57
C TRP A 107 39.07 50.85 67.97
N ALA A 108 39.96 51.84 67.79
CA ALA A 108 39.64 53.25 68.02
C ALA A 108 38.50 53.73 67.11
N TRP A 109 38.54 53.36 65.82
CA TRP A 109 37.47 53.64 64.87
C TRP A 109 36.15 52.97 65.30
N GLN A 110 36.15 51.68 65.66
CA GLN A 110 34.99 50.97 66.20
C GLN A 110 34.41 51.66 67.44
N SER A 111 35.26 52.11 68.37
CA SER A 111 34.83 52.87 69.55
C SER A 111 34.31 54.29 69.25
N SER A 112 34.42 54.76 68.00
CA SER A 112 33.98 56.09 67.55
C SER A 112 32.69 56.09 66.71
N LEU A 113 32.18 54.92 66.29
CA LEU A 113 30.89 54.86 65.57
C LEU A 113 29.72 55.23 66.50
N THR A 114 28.69 55.84 65.92
CA THR A 114 27.45 56.13 66.66
C THR A 114 26.65 54.85 66.91
N LYS A 115 25.81 54.86 67.95
CA LYS A 115 24.96 53.71 68.32
C LYS A 115 24.07 53.22 67.16
N GLU A 116 23.67 54.13 66.27
CA GLU A 116 22.89 53.85 65.06
C GLU A 116 23.71 53.10 64.01
N GLN A 117 24.95 53.53 63.77
CA GLN A 117 25.86 52.88 62.83
C GLN A 117 26.25 51.46 63.29
N LEU A 118 26.50 51.29 64.59
CA LEU A 118 26.79 49.98 65.19
C LEU A 118 25.58 49.03 65.13
N LEU A 119 24.35 49.55 65.21
CA LEU A 119 23.12 48.79 64.97
C LEU A 119 22.99 48.38 63.49
N ILE A 120 23.31 49.27 62.55
CA ILE A 120 23.34 48.95 61.11
C ILE A 120 24.38 47.86 60.81
N GLU A 121 25.59 47.96 61.37
CA GLU A 121 26.64 46.94 61.20
C GLU A 121 26.21 45.58 61.79
N ALA A 122 25.58 45.57 62.97
CA ALA A 122 25.01 44.35 63.56
C ALA A 122 23.90 43.75 62.67
N CYS A 123 23.02 44.57 62.09
CA CYS A 123 22.01 44.11 61.13
C CYS A 123 22.63 43.53 59.86
N VAL A 124 23.70 44.13 59.32
CA VAL A 124 24.44 43.59 58.16
C VAL A 124 25.12 42.27 58.52
N PHE A 125 25.75 42.15 59.68
CA PHE A 125 26.32 40.88 60.16
C PHE A 125 25.26 39.78 60.33
N LEU A 126 24.09 40.12 60.89
CA LEU A 126 22.96 39.19 61.02
C LEU A 126 22.40 38.78 59.65
N ALA A 127 22.33 39.70 58.67
CA ALA A 127 21.92 39.39 57.31
C ALA A 127 22.92 38.46 56.61
N ILE A 128 24.24 38.70 56.74
CA ILE A 128 25.30 37.84 56.20
C ILE A 128 25.28 36.46 56.88
N ALA A 129 25.15 36.40 58.20
CA ALA A 129 25.03 35.15 58.95
C ALA A 129 23.76 34.37 58.58
N GLY A 130 22.64 35.07 58.34
CA GLY A 130 21.38 34.53 57.86
C GLY A 130 21.50 33.95 56.44
N LEU A 131 22.11 34.69 55.52
CA LEU A 131 22.41 34.21 54.16
C LEU A 131 23.36 33.01 54.16
N TYR A 132 24.37 33.00 55.03
CA TYR A 132 25.29 31.86 55.21
C TYR A 132 24.56 30.63 55.78
N ARG A 133 23.72 30.81 56.81
CA ARG A 133 22.84 29.75 57.35
C ARG A 133 21.89 29.21 56.29
N LEU A 134 21.27 30.08 55.48
CA LEU A 134 20.39 29.71 54.38
C LEU A 134 21.13 28.96 53.26
N HIS A 135 22.34 29.40 52.89
CA HIS A 135 23.20 28.67 51.95
C HIS A 135 23.57 27.28 52.49
N LEU A 136 23.98 27.17 53.77
CA LEU A 136 24.24 25.87 54.40
C LEU A 136 23.00 24.97 54.40
N PHE A 137 21.82 25.53 54.67
CA PHE A 137 20.55 24.80 54.67
C PHE A 137 20.19 24.28 53.25
N LEU A 138 20.29 25.14 52.23
CA LEU A 138 20.11 24.80 50.81
C LEU A 138 21.15 23.80 50.29
N LYS A 139 22.32 23.71 50.93
CA LYS A 139 23.39 22.74 50.64
C LYS A 139 23.19 21.41 51.39
N ARG A 140 22.67 21.43 52.63
CA ARG A 140 22.39 20.23 53.45
C ARG A 140 21.18 19.47 52.93
N HIS A 141 20.06 20.17 52.71
CA HIS A 141 18.91 19.59 52.06
C HIS A 141 19.17 19.53 50.57
N LYS A 142 19.09 18.35 49.96
CA LYS A 142 19.42 18.11 48.54
C LYS A 142 18.42 18.74 47.54
N TYR A 143 17.77 19.86 47.89
CA TYR A 143 16.77 20.55 47.06
C TYR A 143 17.33 21.00 45.72
N LEU A 144 18.53 21.61 45.68
CA LEU A 144 19.16 22.03 44.42
C LEU A 144 19.40 20.83 43.47
N HIS A 145 19.82 19.68 43.99
CA HIS A 145 20.00 18.45 43.21
C HIS A 145 18.65 17.80 42.81
N LYS A 146 17.63 17.85 43.67
CA LYS A 146 16.27 17.40 43.30
C LYS A 146 15.68 18.28 42.21
N PHE A 147 15.89 19.60 42.30
CA PHE A 147 15.44 20.59 41.33
C PHE A 147 16.17 20.45 39.98
N SER A 148 17.51 20.29 39.98
CA SER A 148 18.24 20.07 38.72
C SER A 148 17.84 18.76 38.02
N VAL A 149 17.67 17.66 38.75
CA VAL A 149 17.17 16.39 38.19
C VAL A 149 15.73 16.51 37.69
N TRP A 150 14.85 17.21 38.42
CA TRP A 150 13.48 17.49 37.97
C TRP A 150 13.47 18.35 36.72
N PHE A 151 14.29 19.41 36.67
CA PHE A 151 14.44 20.31 35.53
C PHE A 151 15.01 19.57 34.30
N ASP A 152 15.98 18.67 34.47
CA ASP A 152 16.48 17.83 33.39
C ASP A 152 15.43 16.83 32.88
N VAL A 153 14.62 16.25 33.77
CA VAL A 153 13.49 15.38 33.39
C VAL A 153 12.45 16.18 32.61
N GLN A 154 12.09 17.38 33.07
CA GLN A 154 11.20 18.30 32.35
C GLN A 154 11.79 18.69 31.00
N LYS A 155 13.04 19.17 30.94
CA LYS A 155 13.74 19.51 29.70
C LYS A 155 13.77 18.35 28.70
N ARG A 156 13.93 17.11 29.16
CA ARG A 156 13.82 15.88 28.34
C ARG A 156 12.39 15.57 27.88
N GLN A 157 11.36 15.97 28.62
CA GLN A 157 9.95 15.87 28.19
C GLN A 157 9.61 16.96 27.17
N TRP A 158 9.94 18.22 27.45
CA TRP A 158 9.74 19.37 26.55
C TRP A 158 10.49 19.20 25.22
N THR A 159 11.75 18.77 25.22
CA THR A 159 12.47 18.46 23.97
C THR A 159 11.85 17.30 23.20
N LYS A 160 11.39 16.23 23.86
CA LYS A 160 10.65 15.14 23.19
C LYS A 160 9.31 15.63 22.60
N ALA A 161 8.59 16.50 23.30
CA ALA A 161 7.36 17.12 22.80
C ALA A 161 7.64 18.02 21.59
N TYR A 162 8.68 18.86 21.67
CA TYR A 162 9.16 19.72 20.59
C TYR A 162 9.57 18.90 19.36
N TYR A 163 10.44 17.89 19.50
CA TYR A 163 10.81 17.01 18.38
C TYR A 163 9.61 16.25 17.79
N LYS A 164 8.60 15.89 18.60
CA LYS A 164 7.35 15.29 18.11
C LYS A 164 6.47 16.30 17.37
N ALA A 165 6.47 17.57 17.79
CA ALA A 165 5.77 18.66 17.09
C ALA A 165 6.47 19.02 15.78
N VAL A 166 7.78 19.25 15.79
CA VAL A 166 8.59 19.49 14.59
C VAL A 166 8.49 18.32 13.60
N LYS A 167 8.53 17.07 14.07
CA LYS A 167 8.34 15.89 13.19
C LYS A 167 6.91 15.75 12.65
N ARG A 168 5.89 16.33 13.31
CA ARG A 168 4.55 16.48 12.73
C ARG A 168 4.53 17.57 11.68
N ILE A 169 5.05 18.76 11.99
CA ILE A 169 5.12 19.92 11.08
C ILE A 169 5.88 19.56 9.79
N ALA A 170 7.05 18.92 9.92
CA ALA A 170 7.85 18.44 8.80
C ALA A 170 7.12 17.40 7.94
N ARG A 171 6.35 16.48 8.56
CA ARG A 171 5.48 15.56 7.81
C ARG A 171 4.37 16.32 7.08
N THR A 172 3.68 17.24 7.74
CA THR A 172 2.61 18.02 7.09
C THR A 172 3.14 18.93 5.99
N SER A 173 4.35 19.48 6.09
CA SER A 173 4.96 20.25 5.01
C SER A 173 5.42 19.36 3.85
N ILE A 174 5.90 18.13 4.13
CA ILE A 174 6.20 17.13 3.09
C ILE A 174 4.91 16.68 2.37
N TYR A 175 3.83 16.37 3.11
CA TYR A 175 2.54 16.06 2.52
C TYR A 175 1.96 17.23 1.74
N LEU A 176 2.06 18.46 2.25
CA LEU A 176 1.60 19.65 1.54
C LEU A 176 2.40 19.86 0.24
N ALA A 177 3.74 19.77 0.29
CA ALA A 177 4.59 19.88 -0.89
C ALA A 177 4.33 18.78 -1.93
N ALA A 178 4.04 17.55 -1.48
CA ALA A 178 3.60 16.47 -2.36
C ALA A 178 2.24 16.78 -3.00
N MET A 179 1.26 17.27 -2.20
CA MET A 179 -0.08 17.64 -2.68
C MET A 179 -0.10 18.87 -3.60
N THR A 180 0.84 19.81 -3.46
CA THR A 180 0.93 21.03 -4.27
C THR A 180 0.96 20.75 -5.77
N SER A 181 1.67 19.71 -6.22
CA SER A 181 1.71 19.36 -7.65
C SER A 181 0.34 18.91 -8.17
N HIS A 182 -0.42 18.11 -7.41
CA HIS A 182 -1.77 17.69 -7.78
C HIS A 182 -2.74 18.88 -7.74
N ILE A 183 -2.62 19.78 -6.75
CA ILE A 183 -3.46 20.99 -6.65
C ILE A 183 -3.23 21.88 -7.87
N ILE A 184 -1.97 22.20 -8.20
CA ILE A 184 -1.62 22.95 -9.41
C ILE A 184 -2.16 22.26 -10.66
N PHE A 185 -1.93 20.95 -10.81
CA PHE A 185 -2.44 20.18 -11.94
C PHE A 185 -3.96 20.30 -12.08
N THR A 186 -4.73 20.07 -11.01
CA THR A 186 -6.20 20.15 -11.05
C THR A 186 -6.70 21.57 -11.33
N THR A 187 -6.04 22.61 -10.81
CA THR A 187 -6.36 24.01 -11.12
C THR A 187 -6.08 24.33 -12.60
N CYS A 188 -4.94 23.91 -13.14
CA CYS A 188 -4.60 24.09 -14.56
C CYS A 188 -5.53 23.28 -15.48
N ALA A 189 -5.84 22.03 -15.14
CA ALA A 189 -6.75 21.18 -15.90
C ALA A 189 -8.17 21.77 -15.95
N ALA A 190 -8.70 22.25 -14.81
CA ALA A 190 -9.96 22.97 -14.76
C ALA A 190 -9.90 24.27 -15.59
N GLY A 191 -8.81 25.03 -15.52
CA GLY A 191 -8.59 26.22 -16.34
C GLY A 191 -8.62 25.92 -17.84
N VAL A 192 -7.93 24.88 -18.30
CA VAL A 192 -7.95 24.42 -19.70
C VAL A 192 -9.35 23.95 -20.11
N TRP A 193 -10.09 23.27 -19.23
CA TRP A 193 -11.47 22.85 -19.48
C TRP A 193 -12.43 24.03 -19.66
N PHE A 194 -12.34 25.05 -18.80
CA PHE A 194 -13.17 26.26 -18.90
C PHE A 194 -12.80 27.15 -20.09
N LEU A 195 -11.51 27.27 -20.44
CA LEU A 195 -11.05 28.12 -21.54
C LEU A 195 -11.19 27.46 -22.91
N PHE A 196 -10.98 26.14 -23.01
CA PHE A 196 -10.91 25.41 -24.29
C PHE A 196 -11.74 24.11 -24.28
N PRO A 197 -13.06 24.15 -23.94
CA PRO A 197 -13.88 22.95 -23.84
C PRO A 197 -13.96 22.16 -25.16
N GLY A 198 -13.89 22.82 -26.32
CA GLY A 198 -13.85 22.16 -27.63
C GLY A 198 -12.54 21.40 -27.91
N PHE A 199 -11.41 21.86 -27.37
CA PHE A 199 -10.14 21.13 -27.46
C PHE A 199 -10.16 19.89 -26.55
N VAL A 200 -10.66 20.05 -25.32
CA VAL A 200 -10.86 18.90 -24.41
C VAL A 200 -11.82 17.88 -25.01
N GLY A 201 -12.94 18.30 -25.59
CA GLY A 201 -13.87 17.40 -26.29
C GLY A 201 -13.28 16.71 -27.54
N LEU A 202 -12.21 17.26 -28.14
CA LEU A 202 -11.49 16.61 -29.23
C LEU A 202 -10.51 15.55 -28.71
N LEU A 203 -9.80 15.83 -27.62
CA LEU A 203 -8.90 14.88 -26.94
C LEU A 203 -9.69 13.77 -26.21
N ALA A 204 -10.90 14.07 -25.71
CA ALA A 204 -11.77 13.11 -25.04
C ALA A 204 -12.55 12.19 -26.02
N LYS A 205 -12.19 12.17 -27.31
CA LYS A 205 -12.74 11.20 -28.27
C LYS A 205 -12.28 9.78 -27.91
N PRO A 206 -13.14 8.75 -28.03
CA PRO A 206 -12.81 7.38 -27.66
C PRO A 206 -11.50 6.85 -28.24
N ASN A 207 -11.21 7.15 -29.52
CA ASN A 207 -9.99 6.71 -30.22
C ASN A 207 -8.69 7.32 -29.65
N PHE A 208 -8.77 8.49 -29.01
CA PHE A 208 -7.61 9.13 -28.37
C PHE A 208 -7.51 8.67 -26.90
N ILE A 209 -8.65 8.59 -26.19
CA ILE A 209 -8.67 8.01 -24.83
C ILE A 209 -8.14 6.56 -24.86
N SER A 210 -8.53 5.72 -25.82
CA SER A 210 -8.05 4.33 -25.90
C SER A 210 -6.54 4.22 -26.14
N LEU A 211 -5.91 5.17 -26.84
CA LEU A 211 -4.45 5.19 -27.01
C LEU A 211 -3.74 5.32 -25.64
N PHE A 212 -4.23 6.22 -24.77
CA PHE A 212 -3.62 6.50 -23.47
C PHE A 212 -4.14 5.60 -22.32
N SER A 213 -5.37 5.09 -22.41
CA SER A 213 -5.99 4.24 -21.38
C SER A 213 -5.66 2.76 -21.56
N PHE A 214 -5.44 2.33 -22.81
CA PHE A 214 -5.33 0.93 -23.20
C PHE A 214 -3.99 0.66 -23.87
N TRP A 215 -3.72 1.21 -25.06
CA TRP A 215 -2.59 0.76 -25.88
C TRP A 215 -1.22 1.11 -25.28
N PHE A 216 -1.00 2.37 -24.91
CA PHE A 216 0.24 2.80 -24.26
C PHE A 216 0.53 2.03 -22.95
N PRO A 217 -0.37 1.98 -21.95
CA PRO A 217 -0.09 1.23 -20.73
C PRO A 217 -0.01 -0.28 -20.95
N LEU A 218 -0.70 -0.86 -21.93
CA LEU A 218 -0.56 -2.28 -22.27
C LEU A 218 0.85 -2.59 -22.80
N LEU A 219 1.34 -1.80 -23.76
CA LEU A 219 2.69 -1.94 -24.29
C LEU A 219 3.74 -1.80 -23.19
N CYS A 220 3.69 -0.73 -22.39
CA CYS A 220 4.63 -0.55 -21.28
C CYS A 220 4.54 -1.67 -20.23
N THR A 221 3.33 -2.14 -19.92
CA THR A 221 3.16 -3.26 -18.97
C THR A 221 3.79 -4.54 -19.49
N VAL A 222 3.66 -4.83 -20.78
CA VAL A 222 4.25 -6.00 -21.43
C VAL A 222 5.78 -5.88 -21.50
N THR A 223 6.33 -4.71 -21.84
CA THR A 223 7.80 -4.52 -21.86
C THR A 223 8.42 -4.60 -20.47
N SER A 224 7.89 -3.87 -19.47
CA SER A 224 8.48 -3.91 -18.12
C SER A 224 8.34 -5.29 -17.46
N LEU A 225 7.28 -6.05 -17.78
CA LEU A 225 7.13 -7.42 -17.29
C LEU A 225 8.09 -8.40 -17.99
N PHE A 226 8.31 -8.23 -19.29
CA PHE A 226 9.32 -8.99 -20.02
C PHE A 226 10.75 -8.70 -19.50
N GLU A 227 11.12 -7.43 -19.34
CA GLU A 227 12.43 -7.02 -18.79
C GLU A 227 12.67 -7.58 -17.38
N PHE A 228 11.63 -7.65 -16.54
CA PHE A 228 11.72 -8.27 -15.21
C PHE A 228 11.96 -9.78 -15.27
N GLU A 229 11.27 -10.48 -16.17
CA GLU A 229 11.38 -11.93 -16.31
C GLU A 229 12.74 -12.33 -16.91
N ASP A 230 13.32 -11.50 -17.78
CA ASP A 230 14.70 -11.66 -18.26
C ASP A 230 15.75 -11.29 -17.19
N GLU A 231 15.55 -10.25 -16.38
CA GLU A 231 16.42 -9.97 -15.21
C GLU A 231 16.37 -11.13 -14.20
N GLN A 232 15.21 -11.79 -14.03
CA GLN A 232 15.08 -13.00 -13.23
C GLN A 232 15.76 -14.22 -13.86
N ARG A 233 15.61 -14.47 -15.17
CA ARG A 233 16.29 -15.55 -15.90
C ARG A 233 17.81 -15.41 -15.76
N ALA A 234 18.36 -14.23 -16.08
CA ALA A 234 19.79 -13.94 -15.91
C ALA A 234 20.27 -14.13 -14.45
N THR A 235 19.47 -13.74 -13.47
CA THR A 235 19.79 -13.92 -12.03
C THR A 235 19.77 -15.40 -11.59
N GLN A 236 19.06 -16.27 -12.31
CA GLN A 236 19.07 -17.73 -12.08
C GLN A 236 20.21 -18.42 -12.85
N GLU A 237 20.52 -17.95 -14.06
CA GLU A 237 21.54 -18.51 -14.95
C GLU A 237 22.97 -18.18 -14.50
N TYR A 238 23.22 -17.06 -13.83
CA TYR A 238 24.49 -16.81 -13.14
C TYR A 238 24.66 -17.82 -11.99
N PRO A 239 25.47 -18.89 -12.14
CA PRO A 239 25.30 -20.06 -11.29
C PRO A 239 25.85 -19.82 -9.89
N GLN A 240 25.40 -20.66 -8.95
CA GLN A 240 25.94 -20.67 -7.59
C GLN A 240 27.45 -21.02 -7.51
N THR A 241 28.07 -21.41 -8.63
CA THR A 241 29.50 -21.74 -8.75
C THR A 241 30.43 -20.65 -8.18
N GLU A 242 30.16 -19.36 -8.39
CA GLU A 242 31.03 -18.29 -7.86
C GLU A 242 30.87 -18.09 -6.33
N ILE A 243 29.70 -18.46 -5.79
CA ILE A 243 29.44 -18.52 -4.34
C ILE A 243 30.05 -19.79 -3.74
N GLU A 244 29.97 -20.91 -4.45
CA GLU A 244 30.53 -22.19 -4.03
C GLU A 244 32.06 -22.16 -4.06
N GLU A 245 32.69 -21.60 -5.09
CA GLU A 245 34.14 -21.32 -5.10
C GLU A 245 34.55 -20.40 -3.95
N LYS A 246 33.75 -19.38 -3.59
CA LYS A 246 34.01 -18.52 -2.43
C LYS A 246 33.83 -19.27 -1.10
N ASN A 247 32.92 -20.25 -1.01
CA ASN A 247 32.76 -21.10 0.17
C ASN A 247 33.86 -22.18 0.27
N ILE A 248 34.28 -22.79 -0.84
CA ILE A 248 35.41 -23.71 -0.93
C ILE A 248 36.70 -22.99 -0.54
N ASN A 249 36.98 -21.82 -1.12
CA ASN A 249 38.19 -21.05 -0.80
C ASN A 249 38.17 -20.46 0.62
N SER A 250 37.02 -20.01 1.14
CA SER A 250 36.94 -19.47 2.52
C SER A 250 36.96 -20.55 3.61
N SER A 251 36.44 -21.76 3.34
CA SER A 251 36.61 -22.91 4.23
C SER A 251 38.06 -23.42 4.21
N ARG A 252 38.68 -23.56 3.03
CA ARG A 252 40.09 -23.95 2.86
C ARG A 252 41.06 -22.97 3.54
N ARG A 253 40.68 -21.68 3.69
CA ARG A 253 41.47 -20.66 4.39
C ARG A 253 41.30 -20.65 5.92
N ARG A 254 40.35 -21.41 6.50
CA ARG A 254 40.09 -21.45 7.96
C ARG A 254 40.92 -22.49 8.74
N THR A 255 41.54 -23.46 8.07
CA THR A 255 42.35 -24.52 8.73
C THR A 255 43.78 -24.08 9.03
N ALA A 256 44.35 -23.13 8.30
CA ALA A 256 45.75 -22.70 8.40
C ALA A 256 46.04 -21.62 9.49
N GLY A 257 45.12 -21.39 10.44
CA GLY A 257 45.08 -20.17 11.27
C GLY A 257 45.21 -20.32 12.80
N LYS A 258 45.58 -21.50 13.33
CA LYS A 258 45.72 -21.71 14.79
C LYS A 258 47.18 -21.57 15.26
N GLU A 259 47.71 -20.35 15.32
CA GLU A 259 48.96 -20.10 16.07
C GLU A 259 48.96 -18.91 17.03
N LYS A 260 49.55 -19.16 18.21
CA LYS A 260 50.11 -18.24 19.21
C LYS A 260 49.30 -16.98 19.58
N LYS A 261 48.49 -17.16 20.64
CA LYS A 261 48.22 -16.12 21.65
C LYS A 261 49.51 -15.39 22.04
N THR A 262 49.59 -14.08 21.82
CA THR A 262 50.56 -13.21 22.52
C THR A 262 49.87 -11.96 23.06
N LYS A 263 49.99 -11.72 24.37
CA LYS A 263 49.51 -10.48 25.01
C LYS A 263 50.33 -9.29 24.49
N ARG A 264 49.68 -8.25 23.96
CA ARG A 264 50.26 -6.89 24.00
C ARG A 264 49.21 -5.84 24.37
N ARG A 265 49.31 -5.33 25.61
CA ARG A 265 48.75 -4.02 25.96
C ARG A 265 49.42 -2.98 25.06
N GLN A 266 48.66 -2.18 24.33
CA GLN A 266 49.20 -0.93 23.79
C GLN A 266 48.15 0.18 23.77
N THR A 267 48.38 1.14 24.68
CA THR A 267 48.13 2.58 24.56
C THR A 267 46.82 3.07 23.94
N LEU A 268 45.95 3.57 24.82
CA LEU A 268 44.75 4.38 24.54
C LEU A 268 45.10 5.80 24.02
N VAL A 269 45.95 5.91 22.98
CA VAL A 269 46.35 7.20 22.38
C VAL A 269 46.37 7.06 20.85
N GLY A 270 45.30 7.50 20.19
CA GLY A 270 45.17 7.38 18.73
C GLY A 270 43.79 7.74 18.14
N ARG A 271 42.97 8.54 18.82
CA ARG A 271 41.55 8.75 18.45
C ARG A 271 41.24 10.13 17.85
N LEU A 272 42.24 10.82 17.30
CA LEU A 272 42.12 12.19 16.75
C LEU A 272 42.77 12.39 15.37
N ARG A 273 43.04 11.32 14.59
CA ARG A 273 43.59 11.49 13.23
C ARG A 273 43.11 10.47 12.20
N ARG A 274 41.83 10.56 11.83
CA ARG A 274 41.35 10.25 10.47
C ARG A 274 40.06 11.01 10.18
N GLY A 275 40.21 12.31 9.88
CA GLY A 275 39.29 12.93 8.94
C GLY A 275 39.48 12.24 7.60
N SER A 276 38.46 11.53 7.15
CA SER A 276 38.38 10.89 5.82
C SER A 276 37.02 11.22 5.21
N THR A 277 36.57 12.45 5.45
CA THR A 277 35.34 13.06 4.95
C THR A 277 35.48 13.48 3.49
N ASP A 278 36.00 12.59 2.64
CA ASP A 278 36.20 12.79 1.21
C ASP A 278 35.91 11.53 0.36
N ASN A 279 35.52 10.41 0.98
CA ASN A 279 34.61 9.49 0.30
C ASN A 279 33.23 10.17 0.26
N ALA A 280 33.10 11.18 -0.61
CA ALA A 280 31.83 11.76 -0.98
C ALA A 280 30.86 10.64 -1.34
N HIS A 281 29.59 10.79 -0.97
CA HIS A 281 28.57 9.81 -1.30
C HIS A 281 28.39 9.75 -2.82
N ALA A 282 29.18 8.92 -3.49
CA ALA A 282 28.84 8.40 -4.80
C ALA A 282 27.39 7.91 -4.69
N PRO A 283 26.46 8.46 -5.49
CA PRO A 283 25.05 8.14 -5.32
C PRO A 283 24.91 6.63 -5.45
N MET A 284 24.35 5.98 -4.43
CA MET A 284 23.98 4.58 -4.55
C MET A 284 22.91 4.51 -5.63
N ILE A 285 23.35 4.19 -6.85
CA ILE A 285 22.47 3.81 -7.94
C ILE A 285 21.62 2.67 -7.38
N PRO A 286 20.29 2.83 -7.27
CA PRO A 286 19.45 1.74 -6.78
C PRO A 286 19.64 0.55 -7.72
N SER A 287 19.69 -0.67 -7.17
CA SER A 287 19.75 -1.88 -8.00
C SER A 287 18.60 -1.88 -9.00
N SER A 288 18.89 -2.27 -10.25
CA SER A 288 17.96 -2.33 -11.38
C SER A 288 16.66 -3.04 -10.97
N GLU A 289 16.80 -4.28 -10.48
CA GLU A 289 15.77 -5.11 -9.85
C GLU A 289 14.80 -4.33 -8.95
N LYS A 290 15.31 -3.43 -8.10
CA LYS A 290 14.44 -2.66 -7.21
C LYS A 290 13.67 -1.57 -7.96
N SER A 291 14.33 -0.85 -8.87
CA SER A 291 13.65 0.19 -9.68
C SER A 291 12.54 -0.44 -10.52
N LEU A 292 12.86 -1.56 -11.17
CA LEU A 292 11.96 -2.28 -12.07
C LEU A 292 10.79 -2.92 -11.30
N LYS A 293 11.04 -3.46 -10.10
CA LYS A 293 9.99 -3.94 -9.18
C LYS A 293 9.10 -2.83 -8.62
N ASP A 294 9.64 -1.66 -8.28
CA ASP A 294 8.86 -0.49 -7.88
C ASP A 294 8.00 0.04 -9.06
N GLU A 295 8.44 -0.16 -10.31
CA GLU A 295 7.68 0.15 -11.54
C GLU A 295 6.55 -0.85 -11.82
N LEU A 296 6.81 -2.16 -11.81
CA LEU A 296 5.76 -3.20 -11.94
C LEU A 296 4.64 -3.01 -10.92
N ASP A 297 4.99 -2.63 -9.69
CA ASP A 297 4.00 -2.38 -8.63
C ASP A 297 3.20 -1.09 -8.86
N ASP A 298 3.71 -0.11 -9.63
CA ASP A 298 2.94 1.03 -10.12
C ASP A 298 2.10 0.71 -11.37
N TRP A 299 2.57 -0.12 -12.32
CA TRP A 299 1.73 -0.62 -13.41
C TRP A 299 0.56 -1.46 -12.88
N LYS A 300 0.78 -2.32 -11.87
CA LYS A 300 -0.32 -3.03 -11.17
C LYS A 300 -1.33 -2.05 -10.57
N ARG A 301 -0.86 -0.96 -9.94
CA ARG A 301 -1.73 0.11 -9.40
C ARG A 301 -2.49 0.84 -10.51
N PHE A 302 -1.88 1.10 -11.67
CA PHE A 302 -2.56 1.65 -12.85
C PHE A 302 -3.75 0.79 -13.26
N TRP A 303 -3.55 -0.52 -13.45
CA TRP A 303 -4.63 -1.40 -13.90
C TRP A 303 -5.72 -1.61 -12.85
N MET A 304 -5.37 -1.72 -11.56
CA MET A 304 -6.35 -1.71 -10.47
C MET A 304 -7.24 -0.46 -10.51
N VAL A 305 -6.62 0.71 -10.72
CA VAL A 305 -7.30 1.99 -10.81
C VAL A 305 -8.19 2.07 -12.06
N ARG A 306 -7.68 1.69 -13.24
CA ARG A 306 -8.46 1.69 -14.47
C ARG A 306 -9.64 0.73 -14.37
N GLY A 307 -9.46 -0.49 -13.87
CA GLY A 307 -10.56 -1.43 -13.63
C GLY A 307 -11.63 -0.87 -12.69
N SER A 308 -11.26 -0.04 -11.70
CA SER A 308 -12.24 0.63 -10.84
C SER A 308 -13.01 1.75 -11.54
N ILE A 309 -12.39 2.41 -12.52
CA ILE A 309 -13.02 3.42 -13.37
C ILE A 309 -14.00 2.75 -14.35
N GLU A 310 -13.59 1.69 -15.05
CA GLU A 310 -14.47 0.92 -15.94
C GLU A 310 -15.66 0.34 -15.17
N ALA A 311 -15.43 -0.31 -14.02
CA ALA A 311 -16.50 -0.79 -13.15
C ALA A 311 -17.47 0.32 -12.72
N SER A 312 -16.94 1.52 -12.42
CA SER A 312 -17.76 2.68 -12.07
C SER A 312 -18.58 3.17 -13.28
N LYS A 313 -18.00 3.26 -14.48
CA LYS A 313 -18.73 3.59 -15.71
C LYS A 313 -19.87 2.60 -15.96
N CYS A 314 -19.59 1.30 -15.88
CA CYS A 314 -20.57 0.25 -16.14
C CYS A 314 -21.77 0.31 -15.18
N LEU A 315 -21.54 0.58 -13.89
CA LEU A 315 -22.60 0.76 -12.90
C LEU A 315 -23.36 2.09 -13.10
N LEU A 316 -22.66 3.19 -13.38
CA LEU A 316 -23.25 4.50 -13.60
C LEU A 316 -24.11 4.52 -14.88
N ALA A 317 -23.70 3.83 -15.95
CA ALA A 317 -24.42 3.75 -17.22
C ALA A 317 -25.84 3.14 -17.12
N TRP A 318 -26.19 2.51 -16.00
CA TRP A 318 -27.56 2.02 -15.75
C TRP A 318 -28.48 3.06 -15.10
N VAL A 319 -27.91 4.15 -14.56
CA VAL A 319 -28.61 5.15 -13.73
C VAL A 319 -28.48 6.57 -14.31
N THR A 320 -27.37 6.89 -14.97
CA THR A 320 -27.04 8.25 -15.42
C THR A 320 -27.44 8.51 -16.87
N PRO A 321 -28.01 9.68 -17.20
CA PRO A 321 -28.36 10.05 -18.57
C PRO A 321 -27.11 10.23 -19.46
N SER A 322 -27.30 10.15 -20.78
CA SER A 322 -26.22 10.16 -21.78
C SER A 322 -25.31 11.40 -21.77
N TRP A 323 -25.77 12.55 -21.28
CA TRP A 323 -24.88 13.72 -21.12
C TRP A 323 -23.79 13.50 -20.06
N PHE A 324 -24.05 12.64 -19.07
CA PHE A 324 -23.11 12.36 -17.98
C PHE A 324 -21.93 11.49 -18.44
N THR A 325 -22.12 10.62 -19.44
CA THR A 325 -21.02 9.79 -19.97
C THR A 325 -19.97 10.64 -20.69
N ALA A 326 -20.38 11.73 -21.37
CA ALA A 326 -19.45 12.73 -21.91
C ALA A 326 -18.66 13.44 -20.80
N THR A 327 -19.27 13.73 -19.65
CA THR A 327 -18.55 14.26 -18.47
C THR A 327 -17.55 13.24 -17.92
N LEU A 328 -17.92 11.96 -17.84
CA LEU A 328 -17.02 10.88 -17.40
C LEU A 328 -15.81 10.72 -18.34
N LEU A 329 -15.99 10.76 -19.66
CA LEU A 329 -14.89 10.67 -20.64
C LEU A 329 -13.91 11.85 -20.51
N ASN A 330 -14.42 13.07 -20.31
CA ASN A 330 -13.56 14.24 -20.05
C ASN A 330 -12.76 14.09 -18.74
N LEU A 331 -13.41 13.62 -17.67
CA LEU A 331 -12.77 13.39 -16.37
C LEU A 331 -11.70 12.29 -16.46
N GLU A 332 -12.00 11.20 -17.14
CA GLU A 332 -11.09 10.10 -17.44
C GLU A 332 -9.87 10.56 -18.24
N MET A 333 -10.06 11.37 -19.27
CA MET A 333 -8.96 11.95 -20.05
C MET A 333 -8.03 12.79 -19.16
N PHE A 334 -8.59 13.69 -18.33
CA PHE A 334 -7.79 14.44 -17.35
C PHE A 334 -7.08 13.53 -16.33
N PHE A 335 -7.69 12.41 -15.97
CA PHE A 335 -7.16 11.45 -15.02
C PHE A 335 -5.97 10.66 -15.57
N TYR A 336 -5.99 10.25 -16.84
CA TYR A 336 -4.79 9.66 -17.48
C TYR A 336 -3.69 10.70 -17.69
N ILE A 337 -4.03 11.94 -18.11
CA ILE A 337 -3.05 13.03 -18.19
C ILE A 337 -2.43 13.31 -16.80
N TRP A 338 -3.20 13.23 -15.71
CA TRP A 338 -2.69 13.35 -14.34
C TRP A 338 -1.72 12.23 -13.97
N ILE A 339 -2.02 10.98 -14.35
CA ILE A 339 -1.13 9.83 -14.12
C ILE A 339 0.18 9.98 -14.90
N TYR A 340 0.13 10.36 -16.17
CA TYR A 340 1.32 10.38 -17.03
C TYR A 340 2.14 11.67 -16.90
N ALA A 341 1.52 12.85 -16.77
CA ALA A 341 2.25 14.11 -16.72
C ALA A 341 2.85 14.42 -15.34
N LEU A 342 2.16 14.05 -14.24
CA LEU A 342 2.61 14.41 -12.89
C LEU A 342 3.99 13.82 -12.51
N PRO A 343 4.35 12.58 -12.87
CA PRO A 343 5.70 12.03 -12.63
C PRO A 343 6.84 12.80 -13.30
N PHE A 344 6.59 13.52 -14.40
CA PHE A 344 7.59 14.40 -15.03
C PHE A 344 7.64 15.79 -14.39
N ILE A 345 6.53 16.26 -13.83
CA ILE A 345 6.41 17.58 -13.16
C ILE A 345 6.92 17.51 -11.71
N GLN A 346 6.74 16.38 -11.03
CA GLN A 346 7.09 16.20 -9.62
C GLN A 346 8.58 15.83 -9.47
N PRO A 347 9.38 16.57 -8.68
CA PRO A 347 10.78 16.23 -8.46
C PRO A 347 10.89 14.86 -7.76
N GLN A 348 11.62 13.93 -8.38
CA GLN A 348 11.72 12.52 -7.94
C GLN A 348 12.20 12.36 -6.49
N SER A 349 12.96 13.33 -5.98
CA SER A 349 13.22 13.48 -4.55
C SER A 349 13.10 14.93 -4.11
N ILE A 350 12.65 15.15 -2.87
CA ILE A 350 12.74 16.44 -2.18
C ILE A 350 13.64 16.23 -0.96
N ALA A 351 14.68 17.06 -0.83
CA ALA A 351 15.71 16.94 0.20
C ALA A 351 16.36 15.52 0.28
N GLY A 352 16.56 14.87 -0.87
CA GLY A 352 17.15 13.53 -0.97
C GLY A 352 16.25 12.38 -0.49
N GLN A 353 15.02 12.66 -0.07
CA GLN A 353 14.00 11.64 0.17
C GLN A 353 13.15 11.49 -1.08
N GLY A 354 13.16 10.29 -1.68
CA GLY A 354 12.19 9.93 -2.69
C GLY A 354 10.78 10.03 -2.10
N LEU A 355 9.84 10.60 -2.86
CA LEU A 355 8.46 10.82 -2.42
C LEU A 355 7.45 9.95 -3.16
N PRO A 356 7.50 8.61 -3.02
CA PRO A 356 6.60 7.71 -3.73
C PRO A 356 5.16 7.80 -3.20
N GLU A 357 4.93 8.44 -2.04
CA GLU A 357 3.60 8.81 -1.55
C GLU A 357 2.97 9.95 -2.37
N GLY A 358 3.74 10.66 -3.20
CA GLY A 358 3.26 11.68 -4.15
C GLY A 358 2.81 11.14 -5.52
N ARG A 359 3.08 9.86 -5.85
CA ARG A 359 2.59 9.28 -7.10
C ARG A 359 1.06 9.09 -7.03
N PRO A 360 0.26 9.61 -7.98
CA PRO A 360 -1.20 9.65 -7.85
C PRO A 360 -1.81 8.25 -7.71
N LEU A 361 -1.31 7.28 -8.49
CA LEU A 361 -1.70 5.87 -8.41
C LEU A 361 -1.56 5.29 -6.99
N ARG A 362 -0.48 5.62 -6.27
CA ARG A 362 -0.26 5.12 -4.90
C ARG A 362 -1.26 5.70 -3.91
N VAL A 363 -1.57 6.99 -4.04
CA VAL A 363 -2.61 7.65 -3.21
C VAL A 363 -3.96 6.97 -3.44
N ILE A 364 -4.36 6.77 -4.70
CA ILE A 364 -5.68 6.22 -5.06
C ILE A 364 -5.79 4.75 -4.62
N CYS A 365 -4.78 3.92 -4.91
CA CYS A 365 -4.74 2.53 -4.48
C CYS A 365 -4.76 2.35 -2.96
N SER A 366 -4.24 3.31 -2.18
CA SER A 366 -4.31 3.26 -0.72
C SER A 366 -5.74 3.33 -0.16
N TYR A 367 -6.69 3.90 -0.92
CA TYR A 367 -8.12 3.89 -0.60
C TYR A 367 -8.87 2.76 -1.34
N LEU A 368 -8.58 2.57 -2.62
CA LEU A 368 -9.26 1.60 -3.48
C LEU A 368 -9.03 0.14 -3.04
N GLY A 369 -7.80 -0.24 -2.69
CA GLY A 369 -7.47 -1.62 -2.28
C GLY A 369 -8.24 -2.04 -1.02
N PRO A 370 -8.21 -1.28 0.09
CA PRO A 370 -9.02 -1.56 1.26
C PRO A 370 -10.54 -1.52 1.01
N TYR A 371 -11.01 -0.74 0.03
CA TYR A 371 -12.43 -0.71 -0.34
C TYR A 371 -12.85 -1.96 -1.12
N SER A 372 -12.18 -2.28 -2.25
CA SER A 372 -12.48 -3.45 -3.07
C SER A 372 -12.34 -4.74 -2.27
N ARG A 373 -11.30 -4.83 -1.43
CA ARG A 373 -11.11 -5.95 -0.49
C ARG A 373 -12.29 -6.10 0.46
N ARG A 374 -12.77 -5.02 1.11
CA ARG A 374 -13.96 -5.09 1.98
C ARG A 374 -15.22 -5.49 1.23
N SER A 375 -15.42 -5.01 0.00
CA SER A 375 -16.56 -5.42 -0.82
C SER A 375 -16.51 -6.90 -1.18
N ALA A 376 -15.35 -7.42 -1.59
CA ALA A 376 -15.16 -8.84 -1.89
C ALA A 376 -15.21 -9.74 -0.65
N GLU A 377 -14.70 -9.28 0.50
CA GLU A 377 -14.82 -9.95 1.80
C GLU A 377 -16.27 -9.96 2.29
N ALA A 378 -17.04 -8.88 2.11
CA ALA A 378 -18.46 -8.83 2.46
C ALA A 378 -19.32 -9.75 1.57
N ILE A 379 -19.08 -9.72 0.25
CA ILE A 379 -19.81 -10.56 -0.72
C ILE A 379 -19.45 -12.04 -0.52
N SER A 380 -18.17 -12.41 -0.53
CA SER A 380 -17.79 -13.81 -0.27
C SER A 380 -18.13 -14.26 1.16
N GLY A 381 -18.13 -13.35 2.13
CA GLY A 381 -18.46 -13.61 3.54
C GLY A 381 -19.90 -14.07 3.80
N VAL A 382 -20.82 -13.88 2.83
CA VAL A 382 -22.18 -14.47 2.87
C VAL A 382 -22.13 -16.00 2.95
N ILE A 383 -21.07 -16.64 2.42
CA ILE A 383 -20.87 -18.08 2.46
C ILE A 383 -19.68 -18.40 3.39
N PRO A 384 -19.92 -18.99 4.58
CA PRO A 384 -18.85 -19.38 5.50
C PRO A 384 -17.83 -20.31 4.83
N VAL A 385 -16.54 -20.05 5.05
CA VAL A 385 -15.44 -20.85 4.46
C VAL A 385 -15.57 -22.33 4.84
N GLU A 386 -15.89 -22.59 6.11
CA GLU A 386 -16.12 -23.94 6.64
C GLU A 386 -17.28 -24.66 5.94
N PHE A 387 -18.39 -23.97 5.67
CA PHE A 387 -19.51 -24.55 4.92
C PHE A 387 -19.10 -24.87 3.48
N TRP A 388 -18.42 -23.94 2.81
CA TRP A 388 -17.96 -24.15 1.43
C TRP A 388 -17.02 -25.35 1.31
N GLN A 389 -16.02 -25.44 2.19
CA GLN A 389 -15.05 -26.54 2.19
C GLN A 389 -15.70 -27.87 2.62
N ASN A 390 -16.38 -27.91 3.76
CA ASN A 390 -16.88 -29.15 4.36
C ASN A 390 -18.15 -29.71 3.70
N LYS A 391 -18.85 -28.92 2.86
CA LYS A 391 -20.03 -29.38 2.10
C LYS A 391 -19.80 -29.36 0.60
N VAL A 392 -19.41 -28.23 0.02
CA VAL A 392 -19.38 -28.07 -1.44
C VAL A 392 -18.12 -28.68 -2.05
N VAL A 393 -16.94 -28.33 -1.54
CA VAL A 393 -15.66 -28.91 -2.00
C VAL A 393 -15.58 -30.39 -1.65
N ALA A 394 -15.95 -30.79 -0.43
CA ALA A 394 -15.94 -32.20 -0.02
C ALA A 394 -16.85 -33.08 -0.91
N PHE A 395 -18.08 -32.64 -1.20
CA PHE A 395 -19.00 -33.38 -2.08
C PHE A 395 -18.52 -33.42 -3.54
N ALA A 396 -18.07 -32.29 -4.09
CA ALA A 396 -17.53 -32.24 -5.44
C ALA A 396 -16.28 -33.11 -5.61
N ARG A 397 -15.40 -33.14 -4.61
CA ARG A 397 -14.22 -34.02 -4.59
C ARG A 397 -14.62 -35.49 -4.58
N GLN A 398 -15.59 -35.90 -3.74
CA GLN A 398 -16.14 -37.26 -3.74
C GLN A 398 -16.74 -37.65 -5.10
N LEU A 399 -17.54 -36.76 -5.70
CA LEU A 399 -18.18 -36.99 -7.00
C LEU A 399 -17.15 -37.05 -8.14
N LEU A 400 -16.14 -36.19 -8.13
CA LEU A 400 -15.05 -36.22 -9.11
C LEU A 400 -14.18 -37.48 -8.94
N SER A 401 -13.85 -37.90 -7.72
CA SER A 401 -13.16 -39.18 -7.49
C SER A 401 -13.97 -40.38 -8.01
N ALA A 402 -15.30 -40.37 -7.87
CA ALA A 402 -16.15 -41.39 -8.46
C ALA A 402 -16.16 -41.34 -10.01
N LEU A 403 -16.16 -40.16 -10.61
CA LEU A 403 -16.04 -39.99 -12.07
C LEU A 403 -14.66 -40.41 -12.61
N VAL A 404 -13.58 -40.24 -11.84
CA VAL A 404 -12.25 -40.78 -12.17
C VAL A 404 -12.22 -42.31 -12.04
N LEU A 405 -12.85 -42.87 -11.01
CA LEU A 405 -12.97 -44.33 -10.83
C LEU A 405 -13.72 -45.00 -11.99
N VAL A 406 -14.77 -44.35 -12.50
CA VAL A 406 -15.53 -44.79 -13.70
C VAL A 406 -14.82 -44.37 -15.01
N ARG A 407 -13.62 -43.78 -14.94
CA ARG A 407 -12.78 -43.31 -16.06
C ARG A 407 -13.43 -42.26 -16.97
N VAL A 408 -14.48 -41.57 -16.50
CA VAL A 408 -15.16 -40.47 -17.21
C VAL A 408 -14.30 -39.20 -17.23
N VAL A 409 -13.53 -38.99 -16.16
CA VAL A 409 -12.66 -37.81 -15.96
C VAL A 409 -11.23 -38.27 -15.68
N LYS A 410 -10.22 -37.59 -16.24
CA LYS A 410 -8.81 -37.86 -15.90
C LYS A 410 -8.47 -37.24 -14.54
N GLN A 411 -7.69 -37.92 -13.71
CA GLN A 411 -7.25 -37.43 -12.38
C GLN A 411 -6.76 -35.96 -12.39
N PRO A 412 -5.82 -35.52 -13.25
CA PRO A 412 -5.39 -34.11 -13.27
C PRO A 412 -6.53 -33.12 -13.60
N THR A 413 -7.54 -33.53 -14.37
CA THR A 413 -8.73 -32.72 -14.64
C THR A 413 -9.62 -32.61 -13.40
N SER A 414 -9.78 -33.71 -12.65
CA SER A 414 -10.44 -33.68 -11.33
C SER A 414 -9.74 -32.70 -10.38
N ASP A 415 -8.42 -32.78 -10.26
CA ASP A 415 -7.66 -31.93 -9.33
C ASP A 415 -7.69 -30.45 -9.71
N VAL A 416 -7.70 -30.13 -11.01
CA VAL A 416 -7.96 -28.77 -11.51
C VAL A 416 -9.38 -28.31 -11.16
N LEU A 417 -10.41 -29.14 -11.35
CA LEU A 417 -11.80 -28.79 -11.02
C LEU A 417 -12.02 -28.60 -9.51
N VAL A 418 -11.38 -29.42 -8.67
CA VAL A 418 -11.38 -29.25 -7.20
C VAL A 418 -10.74 -27.91 -6.81
N HIS A 419 -9.58 -27.58 -7.37
CA HIS A 419 -8.90 -26.30 -7.13
C HIS A 419 -9.72 -25.09 -7.62
N MET A 420 -10.40 -25.21 -8.78
CA MET A 420 -11.35 -24.20 -9.27
C MET A 420 -12.51 -24.00 -8.30
N LEU A 421 -13.01 -25.07 -7.69
CA LEU A 421 -14.10 -25.00 -6.71
C LEU A 421 -13.64 -24.36 -5.38
N GLU A 422 -12.42 -24.66 -4.93
CA GLU A 422 -11.82 -24.10 -3.71
C GLU A 422 -11.66 -22.57 -3.80
N GLU A 423 -11.16 -22.05 -4.93
CA GLU A 423 -11.18 -20.61 -5.21
C GLU A 423 -12.60 -20.07 -5.49
N GLY A 424 -13.47 -20.92 -6.04
CA GLY A 424 -14.81 -20.59 -6.53
C GLY A 424 -15.78 -20.01 -5.50
N ARG A 425 -15.47 -20.06 -4.19
CA ARG A 425 -16.26 -19.40 -3.13
C ARG A 425 -16.51 -17.91 -3.40
N GLY A 426 -15.56 -17.22 -4.03
CA GLY A 426 -15.70 -15.81 -4.43
C GLY A 426 -16.58 -15.57 -5.65
N LEU A 427 -16.87 -16.62 -6.43
CA LEU A 427 -17.63 -16.59 -7.68
C LEU A 427 -19.10 -17.01 -7.50
N VAL A 428 -19.51 -17.54 -6.34
CA VAL A 428 -20.87 -18.10 -6.16
C VAL A 428 -21.98 -17.07 -6.32
N ILE A 429 -21.88 -15.90 -5.67
CA ILE A 429 -22.88 -14.83 -5.82
C ILE A 429 -22.93 -14.31 -7.27
N PRO A 430 -21.79 -14.03 -7.93
CA PRO A 430 -21.77 -13.76 -9.36
C PRO A 430 -22.39 -14.87 -10.21
N PHE A 431 -22.16 -16.15 -9.89
CA PHE A 431 -22.74 -17.30 -10.60
C PHE A 431 -24.26 -17.36 -10.43
N LEU A 432 -24.81 -17.01 -9.26
CA LEU A 432 -26.25 -16.84 -9.08
C LEU A 432 -26.84 -15.79 -10.03
N THR A 433 -26.05 -14.80 -10.50
CA THR A 433 -26.54 -13.82 -11.48
C THR A 433 -26.69 -14.36 -12.91
N LEU A 434 -26.10 -15.52 -13.23
CA LEU A 434 -26.42 -16.25 -14.47
C LEU A 434 -27.87 -16.76 -14.46
N MET A 435 -28.40 -17.11 -13.29
CA MET A 435 -29.76 -17.64 -13.12
C MET A 435 -30.82 -16.53 -13.03
N THR A 436 -30.47 -15.30 -13.41
CA THR A 436 -31.31 -14.10 -13.25
C THR A 436 -31.33 -13.27 -14.53
N PRO A 437 -32.38 -12.47 -14.80
CA PRO A 437 -32.49 -11.67 -16.03
C PRO A 437 -31.26 -10.76 -16.26
N GLY A 438 -30.90 -10.60 -17.53
CA GLY A 438 -29.56 -10.20 -17.99
C GLY A 438 -28.96 -8.89 -17.45
N PHE A 439 -29.72 -8.01 -16.81
CA PHE A 439 -29.18 -6.85 -16.11
C PHE A 439 -28.38 -7.26 -14.86
N LEU A 440 -28.82 -8.29 -14.13
CA LEU A 440 -28.09 -8.87 -13.01
C LEU A 440 -26.88 -9.67 -13.51
N THR A 441 -26.98 -10.40 -14.61
CA THR A 441 -25.82 -11.08 -15.23
C THR A 441 -24.71 -10.10 -15.60
N ARG A 442 -25.06 -8.90 -16.10
CA ARG A 442 -24.09 -7.81 -16.32
C ARG A 442 -23.41 -7.34 -15.03
N TYR A 443 -24.11 -7.33 -13.89
CA TYR A 443 -23.47 -7.10 -12.59
C TYR A 443 -22.49 -8.21 -12.20
N GLY A 444 -22.85 -9.47 -12.46
CA GLY A 444 -21.93 -10.61 -12.30
C GLY A 444 -20.65 -10.45 -13.13
N VAL A 445 -20.78 -10.08 -14.41
CA VAL A 445 -19.64 -9.80 -15.30
C VAL A 445 -18.77 -8.69 -14.72
N VAL A 446 -19.33 -7.50 -14.44
CA VAL A 446 -18.59 -6.35 -13.88
C VAL A 446 -17.90 -6.69 -12.55
N TYR A 447 -18.53 -7.53 -11.72
CA TYR A 447 -17.92 -7.97 -10.46
C TYR A 447 -16.71 -8.89 -10.68
N VAL A 448 -16.83 -9.91 -11.53
CA VAL A 448 -15.74 -10.88 -11.77
C VAL A 448 -14.61 -10.23 -12.57
N GLN A 449 -14.95 -9.47 -13.61
CA GLN A 449 -14.00 -8.81 -14.50
C GLN A 449 -13.14 -7.75 -13.78
N HIS A 450 -13.74 -6.96 -12.88
CA HIS A 450 -13.07 -5.85 -12.22
C HIS A 450 -12.97 -6.00 -10.69
N PHE A 451 -14.09 -6.06 -9.95
CA PHE A 451 -14.05 -5.97 -8.47
C PHE A 451 -13.25 -7.11 -7.82
N LEU A 452 -13.47 -8.34 -8.24
CA LEU A 452 -12.74 -9.51 -7.76
C LEU A 452 -11.23 -9.38 -8.08
N SER A 453 -10.90 -8.95 -9.29
CA SER A 453 -9.53 -8.82 -9.77
C SER A 453 -8.76 -7.71 -9.07
N ILE A 454 -9.39 -6.56 -8.80
CA ILE A 454 -8.80 -5.49 -7.96
C ILE A 454 -8.58 -5.99 -6.53
N ALA A 455 -9.53 -6.75 -5.96
CA ALA A 455 -9.40 -7.31 -4.62
C ALA A 455 -8.27 -8.36 -4.53
N LYS A 456 -8.18 -9.30 -5.49
CA LYS A 456 -7.07 -10.26 -5.59
C LYS A 456 -5.72 -9.54 -5.80
N SER A 457 -5.65 -8.63 -6.77
CA SER A 457 -4.45 -7.83 -7.11
C SER A 457 -3.92 -6.97 -5.95
N SER A 458 -4.80 -6.51 -5.04
CA SER A 458 -4.39 -5.78 -3.83
C SER A 458 -3.63 -6.61 -2.78
N ASN A 459 -3.75 -7.94 -2.81
CA ASN A 459 -3.16 -8.85 -1.81
C ASN A 459 -2.18 -9.87 -2.41
N GLY A 460 -2.28 -10.15 -3.71
CA GLY A 460 -1.50 -11.17 -4.41
C GLY A 460 -0.18 -10.66 -5.00
N GLU A 461 0.56 -11.62 -5.56
CA GLU A 461 1.85 -11.41 -6.22
C GLU A 461 1.76 -10.44 -7.41
N THR A 462 2.75 -9.55 -7.55
CA THR A 462 2.68 -8.45 -8.52
C THR A 462 2.74 -8.96 -9.96
N THR A 463 3.64 -9.90 -10.26
CA THR A 463 3.80 -10.59 -11.56
C THR A 463 2.49 -11.23 -12.02
N LEU A 464 1.93 -12.16 -11.25
CA LEU A 464 0.70 -12.89 -11.58
C LEU A 464 -0.47 -11.94 -11.88
N TRP A 465 -0.68 -10.92 -11.04
CA TRP A 465 -1.80 -10.00 -11.27
C TRP A 465 -1.53 -9.00 -12.39
N LEU A 466 -0.28 -8.75 -12.75
CA LEU A 466 0.06 -7.96 -13.94
C LEU A 466 -0.14 -8.77 -15.24
N ARG A 467 0.28 -10.05 -15.25
CA ARG A 467 -0.06 -11.04 -16.29
C ARG A 467 -1.58 -11.12 -16.50
N TYR A 468 -2.37 -11.16 -15.43
CA TYR A 468 -3.85 -11.06 -15.51
C TYR A 468 -4.32 -9.77 -16.18
N TRP A 469 -3.76 -8.60 -15.83
CA TRP A 469 -4.21 -7.34 -16.40
C TRP A 469 -3.85 -7.18 -17.89
N VAL A 470 -2.73 -7.75 -18.35
CA VAL A 470 -2.40 -7.88 -19.78
C VAL A 470 -3.44 -8.74 -20.50
N LEU A 471 -3.74 -9.93 -19.97
CA LEU A 471 -4.78 -10.81 -20.54
C LEU A 471 -6.16 -10.15 -20.52
N HIS A 472 -6.51 -9.45 -19.43
CA HIS A 472 -7.75 -8.69 -19.34
C HIS A 472 -7.81 -7.64 -20.43
N ALA A 473 -6.74 -6.86 -20.67
CA ALA A 473 -6.75 -5.86 -21.75
C ALA A 473 -6.97 -6.52 -23.12
N LEU A 474 -6.23 -7.58 -23.46
CA LEU A 474 -6.37 -8.25 -24.75
C LEU A 474 -7.77 -8.88 -24.95
N VAL A 475 -8.35 -9.47 -23.91
CA VAL A 475 -9.69 -10.07 -23.95
C VAL A 475 -10.78 -9.00 -23.97
N ASP A 476 -10.68 -7.94 -23.17
CA ASP A 476 -11.65 -6.83 -23.16
C ASP A 476 -11.64 -6.06 -24.49
N GLY A 477 -10.46 -5.83 -25.07
CA GLY A 477 -10.30 -5.23 -26.40
C GLY A 477 -10.89 -6.08 -27.52
N THR A 478 -10.63 -7.39 -27.53
CA THR A 478 -11.24 -8.29 -28.54
C THR A 478 -12.75 -8.41 -28.35
N LEU A 479 -13.25 -8.57 -27.12
CA LEU A 479 -14.69 -8.54 -26.82
C LEU A 479 -15.36 -7.22 -27.23
N TYR A 480 -14.67 -6.08 -27.11
CA TYR A 480 -15.14 -4.78 -27.59
C TYR A 480 -15.25 -4.75 -29.13
N HIS A 481 -14.23 -5.22 -29.86
CA HIS A 481 -14.29 -5.31 -31.33
C HIS A 481 -15.35 -6.31 -31.82
N PHE A 482 -15.53 -7.45 -31.14
CA PHE A 482 -16.57 -8.43 -31.45
C PHE A 482 -17.95 -8.09 -30.87
N SER A 483 -18.12 -6.97 -30.16
CA SER A 483 -19.37 -6.61 -29.45
C SER A 483 -20.60 -6.60 -30.36
N SER A 484 -20.46 -6.12 -31.59
CA SER A 484 -21.53 -6.14 -32.62
C SER A 484 -22.00 -7.56 -32.96
N ILE A 485 -21.10 -8.55 -32.98
CA ILE A 485 -21.40 -9.96 -33.29
C ILE A 485 -21.93 -10.67 -32.04
N LEU A 486 -21.27 -10.45 -30.89
CA LEU A 486 -21.68 -10.98 -29.59
C LEU A 486 -23.10 -10.55 -29.18
N TRP A 487 -23.58 -9.39 -29.66
CA TRP A 487 -24.95 -8.95 -29.42
C TRP A 487 -26.04 -9.83 -30.06
N TRP A 488 -25.75 -10.46 -31.21
CA TRP A 488 -26.67 -11.40 -31.87
C TRP A 488 -26.68 -12.79 -31.21
N ILE A 489 -25.58 -13.19 -30.59
CA ILE A 489 -25.42 -14.54 -30.03
C ILE A 489 -26.21 -14.64 -28.70
N PRO A 490 -27.24 -15.51 -28.60
CA PRO A 490 -27.94 -15.71 -27.35
C PRO A 490 -26.99 -16.27 -26.28
N PHE A 491 -27.18 -15.85 -25.03
CA PHE A 491 -26.30 -16.18 -23.90
C PHE A 491 -24.84 -15.69 -24.02
N SER A 492 -24.50 -14.79 -24.95
CA SER A 492 -23.15 -14.20 -25.05
C SER A 492 -22.66 -13.57 -23.73
N THR A 493 -23.56 -12.92 -22.96
CA THR A 493 -23.25 -12.40 -21.62
C THR A 493 -22.84 -13.49 -20.62
N HIS A 494 -23.36 -14.71 -20.79
CA HIS A 494 -23.03 -15.86 -19.95
C HIS A 494 -21.69 -16.48 -20.38
N ALA A 495 -21.43 -16.55 -21.69
CA ALA A 495 -20.12 -16.94 -22.21
C ALA A 495 -19.01 -15.97 -21.75
N ILE A 496 -19.25 -14.66 -21.83
CA ILE A 496 -18.35 -13.62 -21.33
C ILE A 496 -18.13 -13.76 -19.81
N PHE A 497 -19.20 -14.03 -19.04
CA PHE A 497 -19.09 -14.29 -17.60
C PHE A 497 -18.21 -15.50 -17.28
N VAL A 498 -18.41 -16.63 -17.99
CA VAL A 498 -17.64 -17.87 -17.80
C VAL A 498 -16.18 -17.66 -18.20
N LEU A 499 -15.93 -16.93 -19.29
CA LEU A 499 -14.59 -16.53 -19.73
C LEU A 499 -13.87 -15.71 -18.64
N TRP A 500 -14.51 -14.70 -18.06
CA TRP A 500 -13.93 -13.93 -16.96
C TRP A 500 -13.71 -14.74 -15.69
N CYS A 501 -14.61 -15.69 -15.37
CA CYS A 501 -14.41 -16.62 -14.26
C CYS A 501 -13.15 -17.48 -14.48
N TYR A 502 -13.03 -18.06 -15.67
CA TYR A 502 -11.90 -18.90 -16.07
C TYR A 502 -10.57 -18.13 -16.05
N LEU A 503 -10.54 -16.91 -16.60
CA LEU A 503 -9.37 -16.03 -16.59
C LEU A 503 -9.01 -15.50 -15.19
N SER A 504 -9.91 -15.56 -14.20
CA SER A 504 -9.63 -15.10 -12.83
C SER A 504 -8.79 -16.09 -11.99
N LEU A 505 -8.42 -17.24 -12.56
CA LEU A 505 -7.73 -18.36 -11.90
C LEU A 505 -6.20 -18.31 -12.14
N PRO A 506 -5.34 -18.43 -11.12
CA PRO A 506 -3.88 -18.35 -11.25
C PRO A 506 -3.27 -19.23 -12.34
N ARG A 507 -3.65 -20.52 -12.39
CA ARG A 507 -3.12 -21.46 -13.41
C ARG A 507 -3.50 -21.04 -14.84
N THR A 508 -4.71 -20.50 -15.02
CA THR A 508 -5.18 -19.99 -16.30
C THR A 508 -4.42 -18.72 -16.69
N ILE A 509 -4.20 -17.82 -15.74
CA ILE A 509 -3.44 -16.57 -15.94
C ILE A 509 -2.02 -16.87 -16.42
N THR A 510 -1.31 -17.78 -15.76
CA THR A 510 0.03 -18.22 -16.20
C THR A 510 -0.04 -18.81 -17.61
N HIS A 511 -0.84 -19.85 -17.82
CA HIS A 511 -0.88 -20.58 -19.10
C HIS A 511 -1.21 -19.70 -20.31
N TRP A 512 -2.21 -18.80 -20.21
CA TRP A 512 -2.57 -17.93 -21.33
C TRP A 512 -1.62 -16.76 -21.49
N TYR A 513 -0.97 -16.28 -20.42
CA TYR A 513 0.08 -15.27 -20.54
C TYR A 513 1.32 -15.86 -21.22
N ASP A 514 1.75 -17.06 -20.84
CA ASP A 514 2.90 -17.73 -21.47
C ASP A 514 2.64 -17.93 -22.98
N VAL A 515 1.40 -18.25 -23.36
CA VAL A 515 0.98 -18.25 -24.78
C VAL A 515 1.16 -16.87 -25.40
N VAL A 516 0.59 -15.82 -24.82
CA VAL A 516 0.71 -14.44 -25.35
C VAL A 516 2.17 -13.97 -25.44
N GLU A 517 3.03 -14.33 -24.48
CA GLU A 517 4.48 -14.07 -24.52
C GLU A 517 5.12 -14.79 -25.71
N THR A 518 4.84 -16.08 -25.91
CA THR A 518 5.38 -16.82 -27.08
C THR A 518 4.87 -16.26 -28.40
N GLU A 519 3.61 -15.85 -28.51
CA GLU A 519 3.06 -15.21 -29.71
C GLU A 519 3.80 -13.88 -29.96
N PHE A 520 3.89 -12.97 -28.97
CA PHE A 520 4.59 -11.70 -29.12
C PHE A 520 6.07 -11.85 -29.48
N LYS A 521 6.75 -12.91 -29.02
CA LYS A 521 8.10 -13.28 -29.47
C LYS A 521 8.10 -13.68 -30.95
N HIS A 522 7.22 -14.59 -31.39
CA HIS A 522 7.14 -14.98 -32.81
C HIS A 522 6.74 -13.83 -33.75
N PHE A 523 5.93 -12.88 -33.28
CA PHE A 523 5.58 -11.65 -34.02
C PHE A 523 6.70 -10.58 -34.02
N GLY A 524 7.81 -10.78 -33.31
CA GLY A 524 8.89 -9.79 -33.19
C GLY A 524 8.51 -8.53 -32.39
N LEU A 525 7.46 -8.62 -31.55
CA LEU A 525 6.99 -7.55 -30.66
C LEU A 525 7.69 -7.57 -29.30
N LEU A 526 8.25 -8.71 -28.91
CA LEU A 526 9.14 -8.87 -27.76
C LEU A 526 10.48 -9.47 -28.21
N PRO A 527 11.60 -9.13 -27.55
CA PRO A 527 12.86 -9.83 -27.74
C PRO A 527 12.74 -11.32 -27.42
N GLY A 528 13.47 -12.16 -28.14
CA GLY A 528 13.54 -13.59 -27.91
C GLY A 528 14.33 -14.30 -29.00
N GLU A 529 14.73 -15.54 -28.74
CA GLU A 529 15.32 -16.41 -29.74
C GLU A 529 14.20 -16.98 -30.64
N HIS A 530 14.36 -16.85 -31.96
CA HIS A 530 13.30 -17.08 -32.95
C HIS A 530 13.38 -18.49 -33.56
N ASP A 531 13.29 -19.53 -32.74
CA ASP A 531 13.41 -20.94 -33.18
C ASP A 531 12.20 -21.44 -34.00
N GLY A 532 11.06 -20.74 -33.93
CA GLY A 532 9.81 -21.14 -34.57
C GLY A 532 9.45 -20.32 -35.81
N THR A 533 9.03 -21.00 -36.88
CA THR A 533 8.39 -20.34 -38.03
C THR A 533 7.00 -19.81 -37.65
N PHE A 534 6.53 -18.76 -38.32
CA PHE A 534 5.25 -18.10 -38.05
C PHE A 534 4.04 -19.06 -37.97
N GLU A 535 4.02 -20.07 -38.83
CA GLU A 535 3.01 -21.13 -38.92
C GLU A 535 2.91 -22.03 -37.67
N GLN A 536 3.93 -22.00 -36.80
CA GLN A 536 3.92 -22.74 -35.54
C GLN A 536 3.10 -22.04 -34.45
N THR A 537 2.83 -20.75 -34.59
CA THR A 537 2.03 -19.97 -33.63
C THR A 537 0.59 -20.49 -33.52
N LYS A 538 0.01 -20.39 -32.32
CA LYS A 538 -1.39 -20.74 -32.09
C LYS A 538 -2.31 -19.75 -32.80
N THR A 539 -1.91 -18.49 -32.97
CA THR A 539 -2.70 -17.52 -33.74
C THR A 539 -2.72 -17.88 -35.23
N ALA A 540 -1.59 -18.21 -35.86
CA ALA A 540 -1.58 -18.62 -37.27
C ALA A 540 -2.40 -19.92 -37.48
N ARG A 541 -2.26 -20.91 -36.59
CA ARG A 541 -3.04 -22.15 -36.65
C ARG A 541 -4.54 -21.93 -36.45
N PHE A 542 -4.94 -21.03 -35.55
CA PHE A 542 -6.35 -20.67 -35.37
C PHE A 542 -6.90 -19.90 -36.57
N LEU A 543 -6.15 -18.94 -37.11
CA LEU A 543 -6.55 -18.20 -38.30
C LEU A 543 -6.64 -19.10 -39.54
N GLY A 544 -5.71 -20.05 -39.71
CA GLY A 544 -5.78 -21.10 -40.73
C GLY A 544 -7.04 -21.94 -40.57
N TRP A 545 -7.30 -22.48 -39.37
CA TRP A 545 -8.53 -23.24 -39.09
C TRP A 545 -9.83 -22.46 -39.33
N VAL A 546 -9.86 -21.15 -39.01
CA VAL A 546 -11.01 -20.29 -39.34
C VAL A 546 -11.12 -20.08 -40.86
N TRP A 547 -10.00 -19.90 -41.56
CA TRP A 547 -9.94 -19.72 -43.01
C TRP A 547 -10.38 -20.98 -43.77
N ASP A 548 -9.97 -22.16 -43.30
CA ASP A 548 -10.36 -23.47 -43.85
C ASP A 548 -11.85 -23.80 -43.63
N ILE A 549 -12.50 -23.15 -42.66
CA ILE A 549 -13.94 -23.28 -42.37
C ILE A 549 -14.79 -22.28 -43.17
N LEU A 550 -14.22 -21.17 -43.65
CA LEU A 550 -14.93 -20.24 -44.51
C LEU A 550 -15.13 -20.90 -45.90
N PRO A 551 -16.34 -20.86 -46.48
CA PRO A 551 -16.59 -21.43 -47.80
C PRO A 551 -15.70 -20.74 -48.83
N LYS A 552 -15.06 -21.51 -49.71
CA LYS A 552 -14.13 -20.94 -50.67
C LYS A 552 -14.92 -20.26 -51.78
N ALA A 553 -14.40 -19.17 -52.32
CA ALA A 553 -15.10 -18.41 -53.35
C ALA A 553 -15.41 -19.25 -54.61
N ALA A 554 -14.55 -20.24 -54.93
CA ALA A 554 -14.76 -21.18 -56.03
C ALA A 554 -16.00 -22.07 -55.84
N ASP A 555 -16.23 -22.58 -54.62
CA ASP A 555 -17.37 -23.41 -54.26
C ASP A 555 -18.71 -22.69 -54.57
N ALA A 556 -18.73 -21.35 -54.44
CA ALA A 556 -19.87 -20.49 -54.72
C ALA A 556 -20.00 -20.01 -56.18
N GLU A 557 -19.05 -20.38 -57.05
CA GLU A 557 -19.12 -20.19 -58.50
C GLU A 557 -19.55 -21.47 -59.22
N GLU A 558 -19.13 -22.65 -58.77
CA GLU A 558 -19.66 -23.93 -59.29
C GLU A 558 -21.18 -24.08 -59.04
N GLU A 559 -21.69 -23.68 -57.87
CA GLU A 559 -23.15 -23.67 -57.56
C GLU A 559 -23.97 -22.71 -58.46
N LYS A 560 -23.31 -21.90 -59.32
CA LYS A 560 -23.94 -21.05 -60.33
C LYS A 560 -23.60 -21.41 -61.78
N ALA A 561 -22.68 -22.34 -62.00
CA ALA A 561 -22.23 -22.73 -63.33
C ALA A 561 -23.27 -23.57 -64.08
N ASP A 562 -24.04 -24.38 -63.34
CA ASP A 562 -25.19 -25.12 -63.85
C ASP A 562 -26.49 -24.31 -63.65
N PRO A 563 -26.98 -23.56 -64.66
CA PRO A 563 -28.39 -23.21 -64.68
C PRO A 563 -29.20 -24.52 -64.71
N PRO A 564 -30.32 -24.63 -63.97
CA PRO A 564 -31.14 -25.83 -64.03
C PRO A 564 -31.62 -26.03 -65.47
N SER A 565 -31.13 -27.08 -66.12
CA SER A 565 -31.57 -27.49 -67.44
C SER A 565 -33.09 -27.68 -67.41
N GLU A 566 -33.83 -26.87 -68.15
CA GLU A 566 -35.27 -27.04 -68.26
C GLU A 566 -35.54 -28.46 -68.79
N GLU A 567 -36.13 -29.31 -67.96
CA GLU A 567 -36.60 -30.63 -68.36
C GLU A 567 -37.79 -30.45 -69.31
N VAL A 568 -37.50 -30.17 -70.58
CA VAL A 568 -38.47 -30.08 -71.66
C VAL A 568 -39.24 -31.41 -71.70
N PRO A 569 -40.57 -31.41 -71.50
CA PRO A 569 -41.34 -32.64 -71.50
C PRO A 569 -41.29 -33.29 -72.88
N ILE A 570 -40.61 -34.44 -72.99
CA ILE A 570 -40.53 -35.21 -74.23
C ILE A 570 -41.86 -35.94 -74.44
N ASP A 571 -42.77 -35.30 -75.18
CA ASP A 571 -43.92 -36.00 -75.78
C ASP A 571 -43.47 -36.73 -77.06
N GLN A 572 -44.11 -37.86 -77.36
CA GLN A 572 -43.66 -38.79 -78.40
C GLN A 572 -44.40 -38.56 -79.72
N THR A 573 -43.69 -38.17 -80.78
CA THR A 573 -44.21 -38.34 -82.15
C THR A 573 -43.15 -38.62 -83.21
N THR A 574 -43.51 -39.57 -84.09
CA THR A 574 -42.80 -40.07 -85.27
C THR A 574 -42.66 -39.08 -86.42
N GLY A 575 -41.56 -39.17 -87.17
CA GLY A 575 -41.35 -38.57 -88.51
C GLY A 575 -39.91 -38.07 -88.67
N ASP A 576 -39.00 -38.56 -89.52
CA ASP A 576 -38.99 -39.19 -90.86
C ASP A 576 -38.46 -38.24 -91.97
N ASN A 577 -37.51 -38.75 -92.76
CA ASN A 577 -36.96 -38.26 -94.05
C ASN A 577 -36.19 -36.92 -94.18
N GLY A 578 -35.17 -36.92 -95.06
CA GLY A 578 -34.44 -35.75 -95.62
C GLY A 578 -33.16 -35.34 -94.86
N ASN A 579 -31.89 -35.55 -95.27
CA ASN A 579 -31.17 -35.63 -96.56
C ASN A 579 -30.66 -34.28 -97.14
N VAL A 580 -29.50 -34.33 -97.85
CA VAL A 580 -28.83 -33.29 -98.68
C VAL A 580 -27.78 -32.36 -98.02
N ASN A 581 -26.54 -32.87 -97.92
CA ASN A 581 -25.27 -32.42 -98.57
C ASN A 581 -24.74 -30.96 -98.56
N SER A 582 -23.46 -30.83 -99.00
CA SER A 582 -22.60 -29.62 -99.23
C SER A 582 -22.07 -28.91 -97.97
N GLU A 583 -20.80 -28.48 -97.86
CA GLU A 583 -19.54 -28.64 -98.64
C GLU A 583 -18.38 -28.64 -97.59
N GLU A 584 -17.37 -29.52 -97.63
CA GLU A 584 -16.16 -29.53 -98.49
C GLU A 584 -15.16 -28.36 -98.27
N ASN A 585 -14.23 -28.51 -97.31
CA ASN A 585 -12.79 -28.24 -97.55
C ASN A 585 -11.84 -28.85 -96.48
N ASP A 586 -10.57 -28.96 -96.83
CA ASP A 586 -9.54 -29.77 -96.15
C ASP A 586 -8.57 -29.00 -95.21
N GLN A 587 -7.77 -29.78 -94.45
CA GLN A 587 -6.38 -29.57 -93.94
C GLN A 587 -6.21 -29.59 -92.41
N VAL A 588 -5.17 -30.22 -91.81
CA VAL A 588 -4.22 -31.27 -92.24
C VAL A 588 -3.53 -31.89 -90.99
N SER A 589 -2.97 -33.10 -91.11
CA SER A 589 -2.16 -33.87 -90.10
C SER A 589 -2.91 -34.36 -88.83
N GLU A 590 -2.84 -35.63 -88.36
CA GLU A 590 -1.73 -36.63 -88.18
C GLU A 590 -1.06 -36.50 -86.78
N MET A 591 -0.81 -37.55 -85.97
CA MET A 591 -1.30 -38.95 -85.88
C MET A 591 -0.85 -39.54 -84.51
N LEU A 592 -1.25 -40.78 -84.19
CA LEU A 592 -0.70 -41.72 -83.18
C LEU A 592 -1.15 -41.60 -81.69
N ASP A 593 -1.78 -42.71 -81.27
CA ASP A 593 -1.51 -43.51 -80.06
C ASP A 593 -1.82 -42.98 -78.64
N SER A 594 -3.00 -43.38 -78.16
CA SER A 594 -3.13 -43.97 -76.81
C SER A 594 -2.32 -45.26 -76.68
N PRO A 595 -2.01 -45.73 -75.46
CA PRO A 595 -2.55 -47.06 -75.14
C PRO A 595 -3.06 -47.28 -73.70
N PHE A 596 -4.09 -48.13 -73.62
CA PHE A 596 -4.57 -48.84 -72.43
C PHE A 596 -3.62 -50.02 -72.09
N LYS A 597 -3.31 -50.30 -70.80
CA LYS A 597 -3.29 -51.69 -70.25
C LYS A 597 -2.95 -51.89 -68.76
N ASP A 598 -3.38 -53.06 -68.27
CA ASP A 598 -3.29 -53.60 -66.91
C ASP A 598 -1.96 -54.28 -66.49
N ARG A 599 -1.77 -54.38 -65.15
CA ARG A 599 -1.27 -55.53 -64.33
C ARG A 599 0.01 -56.33 -64.70
N ALA A 600 1.00 -56.25 -63.80
CA ALA A 600 1.75 -57.34 -63.13
C ALA A 600 2.49 -56.71 -61.91
N ILE A 601 2.62 -57.21 -60.67
CA ILE A 601 2.97 -58.51 -60.03
C ILE A 601 4.42 -58.99 -60.26
N VAL A 602 5.12 -59.31 -59.14
CA VAL A 602 6.37 -60.11 -58.94
C VAL A 602 7.67 -59.34 -58.58
N ALA A 603 8.25 -59.75 -57.44
CA ALA A 603 9.65 -59.85 -56.94
C ALA A 603 10.87 -59.43 -57.83
N ALA A 604 12.08 -59.14 -57.30
CA ALA A 604 12.61 -58.89 -55.94
C ALA A 604 14.10 -58.41 -56.05
N ASP A 605 14.84 -58.43 -54.91
CA ASP A 605 16.33 -58.39 -54.79
C ASP A 605 17.06 -57.05 -55.08
N THR A 606 18.17 -56.67 -54.43
CA THR A 606 18.75 -56.96 -53.08
C THR A 606 19.80 -55.88 -52.72
N ASN A 607 20.08 -55.68 -51.42
CA ASN A 607 21.30 -55.07 -50.83
C ASN A 607 21.56 -53.56 -51.13
N THR A 608 22.30 -52.80 -50.31
CA THR A 608 23.44 -53.16 -49.41
C THR A 608 23.42 -52.39 -48.08
N THR A 609 24.11 -52.95 -47.07
CA THR A 609 24.19 -52.56 -45.65
C THR A 609 25.19 -51.45 -45.31
N ALA A 610 24.86 -50.66 -44.28
CA ALA A 610 25.76 -50.07 -43.25
C ALA A 610 24.86 -49.50 -42.13
N ASP A 611 24.75 -50.12 -40.95
CA ASP A 611 25.72 -50.12 -39.83
C ASP A 611 25.75 -48.78 -39.05
N ILE A 612 24.73 -48.54 -38.20
CA ILE A 612 24.83 -47.83 -36.91
C ILE A 612 23.93 -48.56 -35.91
N ASP A 613 24.48 -48.82 -34.73
CA ASP A 613 24.03 -49.78 -33.72
C ASP A 613 22.66 -49.49 -33.08
N GLU A 614 21.85 -50.55 -32.89
CA GLU A 614 20.83 -50.63 -31.85
C GLU A 614 21.43 -51.39 -30.66
N ASP A 615 21.94 -50.67 -29.65
CA ASP A 615 22.26 -51.24 -28.33
C ASP A 615 21.09 -50.96 -27.37
N ASP A 616 20.61 -52.02 -26.68
CA ASP A 616 19.79 -51.90 -25.47
C ASP A 616 20.61 -51.26 -24.34
N ASP A 617 20.00 -50.42 -23.48
CA ASP A 617 20.18 -50.55 -22.02
C ASP A 617 19.29 -49.61 -21.15
N ASP A 618 18.89 -50.16 -20.01
CA ASP A 618 18.48 -49.55 -18.73
C ASP A 618 17.50 -48.35 -18.63
N ASP A 619 16.22 -48.71 -18.47
CA ASP A 619 15.25 -48.04 -17.60
C ASP A 619 15.81 -47.90 -16.15
N SER A 620 16.53 -46.80 -15.86
CA SER A 620 17.23 -46.58 -14.57
C SER A 620 16.67 -45.41 -13.74
N TYR A 621 15.34 -45.35 -13.59
CA TYR A 621 14.71 -44.46 -12.60
C TYR A 621 15.10 -44.91 -11.17
N ASN A 622 15.94 -44.12 -10.49
CA ASN A 622 16.53 -44.48 -9.20
C ASN A 622 15.92 -43.72 -8.00
N PRO A 623 15.00 -44.36 -7.24
CA PRO A 623 14.54 -43.90 -5.93
C PRO A 623 15.05 -44.79 -4.79
N SER A 624 16.38 -44.95 -4.63
CA SER A 624 16.99 -45.53 -3.41
C SER A 624 17.22 -44.41 -2.38
N ALA A 625 16.61 -44.29 -1.21
CA ALA A 625 16.12 -45.22 -0.17
C ALA A 625 17.15 -45.48 0.96
N ASP A 626 16.81 -45.02 2.17
CA ASP A 626 17.21 -45.56 3.48
C ASP A 626 16.45 -44.79 4.59
N GLY A 627 15.80 -45.37 5.61
CA GLY A 627 15.38 -46.76 5.87
C GLY A 627 13.85 -46.82 6.12
N LEU A 628 13.19 -47.99 6.15
CA LEU A 628 13.13 -48.94 7.28
C LEU A 628 12.65 -48.29 8.61
N ASP A 629 11.63 -48.80 9.33
CA ASP A 629 11.07 -50.16 9.35
C ASP A 629 9.53 -50.25 9.30
N THR A 630 9.05 -51.45 8.95
CA THR A 630 7.71 -52.00 9.23
C THR A 630 7.85 -53.46 9.73
N PRO A 631 6.81 -54.13 10.25
CA PRO A 631 5.56 -53.66 10.88
C PRO A 631 5.32 -54.26 12.28
N SER A 632 4.27 -53.83 12.99
CA SER A 632 3.46 -54.75 13.84
C SER A 632 2.10 -54.16 14.25
N SER A 633 1.11 -55.05 14.30
CA SER A 633 -0.28 -54.92 14.74
C SER A 633 -0.82 -56.37 14.87
N PRO A 634 -1.80 -56.71 15.72
CA PRO A 634 -2.73 -55.86 16.49
C PRO A 634 -2.71 -56.16 18.00
N GLU A 635 -3.83 -55.87 18.70
CA GLU A 635 -4.20 -56.37 20.05
C GLU A 635 -3.42 -55.82 21.26
N SER A 636 -3.97 -55.72 22.49
CA SER A 636 -5.39 -55.77 22.94
C SER A 636 -5.57 -54.98 24.26
N GLU A 637 -6.61 -55.28 25.05
CA GLU A 637 -7.20 -54.41 26.09
C GLU A 637 -6.49 -54.39 27.48
N THR A 638 -7.00 -53.50 28.34
CA THR A 638 -7.10 -53.59 29.82
C THR A 638 -5.96 -53.19 30.80
N ILE A 639 -6.30 -52.17 31.61
CA ILE A 639 -6.24 -52.15 33.10
C ILE A 639 -4.94 -51.76 33.87
N ALA A 640 -5.09 -50.64 34.62
CA ALA A 640 -4.55 -50.31 35.96
C ALA A 640 -3.05 -49.99 36.23
N ALA A 641 -2.86 -48.70 36.57
CA ALA A 641 -2.42 -48.21 37.90
C ALA A 641 -0.93 -47.90 38.23
N LYS A 642 -0.82 -46.76 38.96
CA LYS A 642 0.19 -46.32 39.95
C LYS A 642 1.57 -45.80 39.51
N GLU A 643 1.77 -44.53 39.88
CA GLU A 643 2.90 -44.00 40.66
C GLU A 643 4.34 -44.42 40.28
N ASN A 644 5.09 -43.50 39.67
CA ASN A 644 5.97 -42.68 40.51
C ASN A 644 6.44 -41.34 39.91
N LYS A 645 7.10 -40.54 40.76
CA LYS A 645 7.72 -39.24 40.45
C LYS A 645 9.16 -39.44 39.95
N SER A 646 9.63 -38.61 39.00
CA SER A 646 10.72 -37.65 39.26
C SER A 646 11.19 -36.85 38.03
N SER A 647 11.10 -35.52 38.13
CA SER A 647 12.05 -34.51 37.64
C SER A 647 13.01 -34.83 36.46
N VAL A 648 12.59 -34.43 35.25
CA VAL A 648 13.42 -33.74 34.24
C VAL A 648 12.54 -32.58 33.74
N GLY A 649 12.99 -31.34 33.52
CA GLY A 649 14.34 -30.85 33.25
C GLY A 649 14.44 -30.16 31.88
N ALA A 650 13.33 -29.63 31.36
CA ALA A 650 13.26 -28.97 30.07
C ALA A 650 13.98 -27.61 30.09
N SER A 651 14.92 -27.41 29.15
CA SER A 651 15.64 -26.15 28.97
C SER A 651 14.81 -25.14 28.18
N ASP A 652 14.94 -23.85 28.52
CA ASP A 652 14.35 -22.74 27.76
C ASP A 652 14.77 -22.77 26.28
N ASN A 653 13.82 -22.52 25.38
CA ASN A 653 14.08 -21.73 24.19
C ASN A 653 13.21 -20.46 24.24
N LYS A 654 13.78 -19.30 23.89
CA LYS A 654 13.20 -17.98 24.21
C LYS A 654 12.49 -17.37 23.01
N GLU A 655 11.17 -17.25 23.10
CA GLU A 655 10.39 -16.37 22.22
C GLU A 655 9.97 -15.05 22.92
N ASN A 656 9.65 -14.04 22.11
CA ASN A 656 9.59 -12.63 22.52
C ASN A 656 8.35 -12.26 23.34
N ASN A 657 8.54 -11.96 24.62
CA ASN A 657 7.46 -11.69 25.56
C ASN A 657 6.99 -10.21 25.53
N SER A 658 5.91 -9.93 24.80
CA SER A 658 5.29 -8.60 24.75
C SER A 658 4.31 -8.35 25.93
N LYS A 659 4.70 -7.44 26.84
CA LYS A 659 4.00 -7.26 28.13
C LYS A 659 2.67 -6.49 28.01
N LYS A 660 1.54 -7.22 28.05
CA LYS A 660 0.20 -6.65 28.27
C LYS A 660 -0.29 -6.97 29.69
N LYS A 661 -0.19 -6.01 30.62
CA LYS A 661 -0.67 -6.18 32.01
C LYS A 661 -2.19 -6.37 32.06
N LYS A 662 -2.66 -7.45 32.68
CA LYS A 662 -4.03 -7.62 33.19
C LYS A 662 -3.96 -7.79 34.72
N LYS A 663 -4.92 -7.22 35.46
CA LYS A 663 -4.95 -7.22 36.94
C LYS A 663 -5.70 -8.47 37.44
N LYS A 664 -5.18 -9.15 38.47
CA LYS A 664 -5.75 -10.38 39.01
C LYS A 664 -6.80 -10.12 40.11
N THR A 665 -7.91 -10.84 40.01
CA THR A 665 -8.70 -11.55 41.05
C THR A 665 -8.61 -11.14 42.52
N ALA A 666 -9.78 -11.10 43.17
CA ALA A 666 -10.01 -11.81 44.43
C ALA A 666 -11.48 -12.30 44.41
N ASP A 667 -11.67 -13.60 44.61
CA ASP A 667 -12.95 -14.29 44.77
C ASP A 667 -12.93 -14.95 46.16
N ASP A 668 -14.09 -15.19 46.79
CA ASP A 668 -14.34 -16.32 47.73
C ASP A 668 -15.82 -16.35 48.17
N GLU A 669 -16.23 -17.42 48.85
CA GLU A 669 -17.56 -18.03 48.71
C GLU A 669 -18.45 -18.13 49.98
N VAL A 670 -19.77 -18.32 49.73
CA VAL A 670 -20.73 -19.21 50.43
C VAL A 670 -21.29 -18.90 51.85
N GLU A 671 -22.63 -18.74 51.85
CA GLU A 671 -23.66 -19.11 52.86
C GLU A 671 -23.82 -18.40 54.25
N ARG A 672 -24.80 -18.91 55.03
CA ARG A 672 -25.58 -18.28 56.13
C ARG A 672 -25.54 -19.19 57.40
N PRO A 673 -26.29 -18.99 58.52
CA PRO A 673 -27.23 -17.91 58.90
C PRO A 673 -27.19 -17.43 60.40
N MET A 674 -28.12 -16.52 60.73
CA MET A 674 -28.81 -16.34 62.04
C MET A 674 -28.25 -15.46 63.20
N THR A 675 -29.22 -14.96 63.98
CA THR A 675 -29.21 -14.45 65.38
C THR A 675 -28.73 -13.02 65.78
N ARG A 676 -29.69 -12.08 65.69
CA ARG A 676 -30.39 -11.44 66.86
C ARG A 676 -29.73 -10.31 67.71
N ALA A 677 -30.30 -9.10 67.54
CA ALA A 677 -30.37 -7.95 68.49
C ALA A 677 -29.12 -7.04 68.63
N ARG A 678 -29.17 -5.78 69.16
CA ARG A 678 -30.22 -5.08 69.94
C ARG A 678 -30.11 -3.51 69.94
N ARG A 679 -31.21 -2.77 69.61
CA ARG A 679 -31.45 -1.30 69.86
C ARG A 679 -30.47 -0.32 69.13
N ARG A 680 -30.66 1.02 68.93
CA ARG A 680 -31.67 2.11 69.17
C ARG A 680 -31.25 3.34 68.27
N THR A 681 -31.98 4.41 67.88
CA THR A 681 -33.40 4.87 67.94
C THR A 681 -33.69 6.01 66.91
N THR A 682 -34.77 5.89 66.12
CA THR A 682 -35.82 6.91 65.76
C THR A 682 -35.56 8.29 65.09
N ALA A 683 -36.09 8.44 63.86
CA ALA A 683 -37.05 9.47 63.35
C ALA A 683 -37.59 8.95 61.97
N VAL A 684 -38.87 8.84 61.58
CA VAL A 684 -40.11 9.66 61.68
C VAL A 684 -40.10 10.81 60.65
N SER A 685 -41.03 10.95 59.67
CA SER A 685 -42.30 10.24 59.36
C SER A 685 -42.66 10.14 57.85
N GLU A 686 -43.61 9.25 57.51
CA GLU A 686 -44.77 9.35 56.55
C GLU A 686 -44.79 10.35 55.35
N LYS A 687 -45.50 10.14 54.21
CA LYS A 687 -46.57 9.20 53.75
C LYS A 687 -46.48 9.11 52.19
N ALA A 688 -46.71 7.96 51.51
CA ALA A 688 -47.98 7.48 50.91
C ALA A 688 -48.67 8.43 49.88
N LYS A 689 -49.29 8.01 48.75
CA LYS A 689 -49.53 6.68 48.14
C LYS A 689 -50.09 6.80 46.68
N ARG A 690 -49.62 5.93 45.75
CA ARG A 690 -50.34 5.28 44.62
C ARG A 690 -51.01 6.09 43.45
N SER A 691 -51.27 5.32 42.38
CA SER A 691 -52.33 5.42 41.33
C SER A 691 -52.19 6.41 40.16
N SER A 692 -51.76 5.85 39.03
CA SER A 692 -52.29 6.04 37.66
C SER A 692 -53.83 5.78 37.59
N PRO A 693 -54.58 6.13 36.51
CA PRO A 693 -54.23 5.82 35.12
C PRO A 693 -54.64 6.83 34.01
N ILE A 694 -54.33 6.40 32.79
CA ILE A 694 -54.74 6.86 31.45
C ILE A 694 -56.19 7.36 31.36
N VAL A 695 -56.40 8.47 30.65
CA VAL A 695 -57.67 8.87 29.99
C VAL A 695 -57.34 9.35 28.55
N VAL A 696 -58.31 9.30 27.64
CA VAL A 696 -58.10 9.26 26.18
C VAL A 696 -59.04 10.24 25.43
N ASN A 697 -58.48 11.01 24.49
CA ASN A 697 -59.16 11.67 23.34
C ASN A 697 -60.01 12.96 23.69
N PRO A 698 -60.74 13.62 22.75
CA PRO A 698 -60.16 14.78 22.03
C PRO A 698 -61.07 16.02 21.84
N GLU A 699 -60.47 17.16 21.46
CA GLU A 699 -61.04 18.19 20.57
C GLU A 699 -59.87 19.03 19.99
N ARG A 700 -59.73 19.41 18.71
CA ARG A 700 -60.64 19.65 17.56
C ARG A 700 -61.31 21.04 17.52
N ARG A 701 -60.51 22.10 17.30
CA ARG A 701 -60.99 23.32 16.61
C ARG A 701 -60.04 23.82 15.53
N ARG A 702 -60.64 24.29 14.43
CA ARG A 702 -59.97 25.00 13.32
C ARG A 702 -60.05 26.50 13.56
N THR A 703 -59.06 27.25 13.09
CA THR A 703 -59.25 28.63 12.62
C THR A 703 -58.61 28.79 11.25
N SER A 704 -59.31 29.46 10.34
CA SER A 704 -58.91 29.69 8.95
C SER A 704 -58.74 31.19 8.68
N THR A 705 -58.54 31.55 7.41
CA THR A 705 -58.81 32.88 6.84
C THR A 705 -57.97 34.05 7.41
N ARG A 706 -56.74 34.16 6.90
CA ARG A 706 -56.36 35.16 5.88
C ARG A 706 -57.03 36.54 5.99
N LYS A 707 -56.20 37.55 6.26
CA LYS A 707 -56.07 38.70 5.35
C LYS A 707 -54.70 38.61 4.69
#